data_AF-A0A7X8AJR1-F1
#
_entry.id   AF-A0A7X8AJR1-F1
#
_cell.length_a   1.000
_cell.length_b   1.000
_cell.length_c   1.000
_cell.angle_alpha   90.00
_cell.angle_beta   90.00
_cell.angle_gamma   90.00
#
_symmetry.space_group_name_H-M   'P 1'
#
loop_
_entity.id
_entity.type
_entity.pdbx_description
1 polymer ?
#
loop_
_entity_poly.entity_id
_entity_poly.type
_entity_poly.pdbx_seq_one_letter_code
_entity_poly.pdbx_strand_id
1 'polypeptide(L)'
;MAADHPIPPSLAEPPAGAVTATASTQPETPASPPAAVTLCERLVRLRLPLLVPILALLGAAGWFAATEVLARLNFAYPADRWTTAWAAALAVALPLGLATCALGGLWIRLVAGWNGGRADFRLSRTIWGYAAGPAALAVLAVEVVWMLRYRSAYFTRPVHPETMVALDAAIAVGLLATLALAGGGTVWILSSRPVPTLLLLVALPLGVAGVGYLAVQSGMRYREVQAAARLREATAQFGRNETYGAEKNLRLAVDWSGRASRDLQRRACLHLGVLLENRGEKARAAAWYRRALELADPGSAAATATRGALLLLEQRTAEAVQCFDRALELDPDNLSAHNNLGLIYLGIKGDTAADPVRALPHNRACHRLSPCPATAYHLAYNYFRLERWAEARPLFEELWATSADDDDYRYYLGICQFRLGDQQAADRLLTAKDYRVYGQSLADAGRASEAEQVLLLALERVGLPERPLRMAVLESLAATAMLNSDPSGAQRYYRQVRDMCPSGSLDRFRIDGELHLLARQPGLALQDFSRCLELDAANLEAHTALGRILLGDEDERLADYALALTHTEKAFALEHNADTRWNLARNYYALERWAEALVLFEEYVAAYPRNADAKYYLGIICYELGDLGRAQSLLIEAVALDPELRDEEVDAILRETGNDQDQGKT
;
A
#
# COMPACT_ATOMS: atom_id res chain seq x y z
N MET A 1 -43.07 33.98 34.60
CA MET A 1 -42.43 35.18 35.19
C MET A 1 -41.63 35.80 34.03
N ALA A 2 -42.17 36.83 33.38
CA ALA A 2 -41.91 38.25 33.70
C ALA A 2 -40.43 38.62 33.48
N ALA A 3 -40.01 39.69 32.81
CA ALA A 3 -40.56 40.83 32.06
C ALA A 3 -39.30 41.66 31.67
N ASP A 4 -39.20 42.60 30.72
CA ASP A 4 -40.15 43.47 30.00
C ASP A 4 -39.73 43.75 28.52
N HIS A 5 -40.58 44.47 27.77
CA HIS A 5 -40.39 45.05 26.41
C HIS A 5 -39.79 46.50 26.49
N PRO A 6 -39.65 47.34 25.40
CA PRO A 6 -39.86 47.18 23.93
C PRO A 6 -38.64 47.67 23.06
N ILE A 7 -38.54 47.78 21.71
CA ILE A 7 -39.42 47.63 20.50
C ILE A 7 -40.19 48.91 20.05
N PRO A 8 -40.26 49.31 18.74
CA PRO A 8 -39.31 49.30 17.61
C PRO A 8 -39.32 50.70 16.86
N PRO A 9 -39.63 50.92 15.54
CA PRO A 9 -39.04 50.46 14.26
C PRO A 9 -38.65 51.60 13.23
N SER A 10 -37.96 51.25 12.12
CA SER A 10 -38.13 51.82 10.74
C SER A 10 -37.80 53.33 10.47
N LEU A 11 -37.76 53.90 9.25
CA LEU A 11 -37.52 53.46 7.85
C LEU A 11 -37.18 54.69 6.95
N ALA A 12 -36.82 54.43 5.68
CA ALA A 12 -36.90 55.34 4.51
C ALA A 12 -35.86 56.49 4.38
N GLU A 13 -35.94 57.19 3.24
CA GLU A 13 -34.83 57.89 2.56
C GLU A 13 -35.18 59.39 2.24
N PRO A 14 -34.53 60.17 1.31
CA PRO A 14 -34.37 61.62 1.44
C PRO A 14 -35.47 62.44 0.70
N PRO A 15 -35.35 63.79 0.60
CA PRO A 15 -34.65 64.39 -0.56
C PRO A 15 -33.93 65.74 -0.25
N ALA A 16 -33.62 66.52 -1.29
CA ALA A 16 -32.77 67.72 -1.26
C ALA A 16 -33.53 69.06 -1.42
N GLY A 17 -32.83 70.17 -1.10
CA GLY A 17 -33.16 71.56 -1.42
C GLY A 17 -32.12 72.48 -0.73
N ALA A 18 -31.22 73.22 -1.39
CA ALA A 18 -31.33 74.18 -2.50
C ALA A 18 -32.02 75.50 -2.12
N VAL A 19 -31.25 76.61 -2.10
CA VAL A 19 -31.64 77.98 -2.50
C VAL A 19 -30.39 78.88 -2.53
N THR A 20 -30.40 79.92 -3.38
CA THR A 20 -29.26 80.81 -3.69
C THR A 20 -29.57 82.28 -3.44
N ALA A 21 -28.61 83.03 -2.88
CA ALA A 21 -28.49 84.50 -2.96
C ALA A 21 -27.04 84.90 -2.58
N THR A 22 -26.22 85.77 -3.18
CA THR A 22 -26.20 86.79 -4.27
C THR A 22 -25.76 88.17 -3.76
N ALA A 23 -24.51 88.50 -4.09
CA ALA A 23 -24.01 89.81 -4.54
C ALA A 23 -23.59 90.94 -3.55
N SER A 24 -22.64 91.76 -4.07
CA SER A 24 -22.17 93.08 -3.58
C SER A 24 -21.23 93.05 -2.34
N THR A 25 -20.22 93.92 -2.14
CA THR A 25 -19.63 95.05 -2.93
C THR A 25 -18.08 95.08 -2.83
N GLN A 26 -17.43 95.96 -3.61
CA GLN A 26 -16.08 96.53 -3.41
C GLN A 26 -16.22 98.06 -3.13
N PRO A 27 -15.19 98.86 -2.72
CA PRO A 27 -13.73 98.69 -2.94
C PRO A 27 -12.81 99.12 -1.75
N GLU A 28 -11.52 99.37 -2.08
CA GLU A 28 -10.49 100.19 -1.39
C GLU A 28 -9.47 99.55 -0.42
N THR A 29 -8.27 100.13 -0.47
CA THR A 29 -6.99 99.81 0.20
C THR A 29 -6.41 101.13 0.77
N PRO A 30 -5.39 101.20 1.67
CA PRO A 30 -4.28 100.25 1.83
C PRO A 30 -3.68 100.07 3.26
N ALA A 31 -2.48 99.46 3.30
CA ALA A 31 -1.43 99.66 4.30
C ALA A 31 -1.60 99.12 5.74
N SER A 32 -1.46 97.79 5.90
CA SER A 32 -0.61 97.14 6.93
C SER A 32 -0.71 95.60 6.80
N PRO A 33 0.36 94.80 7.00
CA PRO A 33 0.30 93.35 6.89
C PRO A 33 -0.18 92.67 8.19
N PRO A 34 -1.36 91.99 8.22
CA PRO A 34 -1.79 91.19 9.36
C PRO A 34 -1.15 89.80 9.36
N ALA A 35 -1.06 89.17 10.55
CA ALA A 35 -0.31 87.93 10.81
C ALA A 35 -0.92 86.63 10.20
N ALA A 36 -1.72 86.71 9.14
CA ALA A 36 -2.36 85.55 8.52
C ALA A 36 -1.42 84.75 7.60
N VAL A 37 -0.53 85.44 6.86
CA VAL A 37 0.38 84.81 5.89
C VAL A 37 1.28 83.77 6.56
N THR A 38 1.84 84.11 7.72
CA THR A 38 2.71 83.23 8.52
C THR A 38 1.99 82.02 9.12
N LEU A 39 0.65 82.00 9.17
CA LEU A 39 -0.11 80.81 9.59
C LEU A 39 -0.30 79.83 8.42
N CYS A 40 -0.65 80.33 7.23
CA CYS A 40 -0.77 79.50 6.02
C CYS A 40 0.57 78.90 5.61
N GLU A 41 1.66 79.67 5.66
CA GLU A 41 3.01 79.14 5.42
C GLU A 41 3.40 78.01 6.40
N ARG A 42 3.00 78.11 7.66
CA ARG A 42 3.26 77.07 8.67
C ARG A 42 2.41 75.83 8.44
N LEU A 43 1.11 75.98 8.12
CA LEU A 43 0.20 74.86 7.90
C LEU A 43 0.55 74.05 6.64
N VAL A 44 0.89 74.72 5.53
CA VAL A 44 1.31 74.04 4.27
C VAL A 44 2.62 73.28 4.46
N ARG A 45 3.59 73.83 5.24
CA ARG A 45 4.85 73.15 5.55
C ARG A 45 4.71 71.91 6.46
N LEU A 46 3.60 71.75 7.19
CA LEU A 46 3.49 70.75 8.27
C LEU A 46 2.60 69.52 8.00
N ARG A 47 1.70 69.52 6.99
CA ARG A 47 0.72 68.42 6.83
C ARG A 47 0.59 67.74 5.47
N LEU A 48 0.99 68.36 4.36
CA LEU A 48 0.95 67.69 3.04
C LEU A 48 1.85 66.43 2.91
N PRO A 49 3.13 66.42 3.37
CA PRO A 49 4.00 65.26 3.17
C PRO A 49 3.61 64.03 4.01
N LEU A 50 2.76 64.19 5.02
CA LEU A 50 2.15 63.08 5.77
C LEU A 50 0.85 62.57 5.11
N LEU A 51 0.10 63.43 4.42
CA LEU A 51 -1.19 63.05 3.83
C LEU A 51 -1.05 62.00 2.73
N VAL A 52 0.00 62.10 1.90
CA VAL A 52 0.27 61.16 0.79
C VAL A 52 0.57 59.73 1.28
N PRO A 53 1.53 59.48 2.21
CA PRO A 53 1.73 58.14 2.76
C PRO A 53 0.52 57.66 3.59
N ILE A 54 -0.23 58.53 4.26
CA ILE A 54 -1.48 58.13 4.94
C ILE A 54 -2.53 57.64 3.95
N LEU A 55 -2.72 58.32 2.80
CA LEU A 55 -3.64 57.87 1.75
C LEU A 55 -3.16 56.58 1.07
N ALA A 56 -1.85 56.39 0.90
CA ALA A 56 -1.29 55.13 0.41
C ALA A 56 -1.52 53.97 1.42
N LEU A 57 -1.34 54.21 2.72
CA LEU A 57 -1.63 53.24 3.79
C LEU A 57 -3.13 52.91 3.87
N LEU A 58 -4.02 53.89 3.68
CA LEU A 58 -5.47 53.65 3.62
C LEU A 58 -5.88 52.86 2.37
N GLY A 59 -5.24 53.11 1.22
CA GLY A 59 -5.40 52.29 0.01
C GLY A 59 -4.95 50.84 0.22
N ALA A 60 -3.80 50.64 0.88
CA ALA A 60 -3.31 49.32 1.27
C ALA A 60 -4.26 48.63 2.26
N ALA A 61 -4.77 49.34 3.27
CA ALA A 61 -5.74 48.82 4.24
C ALA A 61 -7.06 48.39 3.58
N GLY A 62 -7.56 49.17 2.61
CA GLY A 62 -8.73 48.80 1.81
C GLY A 62 -8.50 47.53 0.97
N TRP A 63 -7.29 47.36 0.41
CA TRP A 63 -6.90 46.14 -0.28
C TRP A 63 -6.80 44.94 0.67
N PHE A 64 -6.22 45.11 1.86
CA PHE A 64 -6.21 44.09 2.91
C PHE A 64 -7.62 43.59 3.25
N ALA A 65 -8.56 44.51 3.52
CA ALA A 65 -9.96 44.16 3.80
C ALA A 65 -10.62 43.39 2.64
N ALA A 66 -10.38 43.80 1.38
CA ALA A 66 -10.88 43.07 0.22
C ALA A 66 -10.30 41.64 0.11
N THR A 67 -8.99 41.47 0.35
CA THR A 67 -8.37 40.13 0.35
C THR A 67 -8.84 39.25 1.51
N GLU A 68 -9.18 39.85 2.66
CA GLU A 68 -9.71 39.10 3.81
C GLU A 68 -11.16 38.65 3.59
N VAL A 69 -12.00 39.48 2.96
CA VAL A 69 -13.36 39.08 2.53
C VAL A 69 -13.28 37.94 1.52
N LEU A 70 -12.38 38.01 0.54
CA LEU A 70 -12.16 36.92 -0.43
C LEU A 70 -11.64 35.63 0.23
N ALA A 71 -10.78 35.73 1.25
CA ALA A 71 -10.30 34.58 2.01
C ALA A 71 -11.41 33.94 2.88
N ARG A 72 -12.29 34.75 3.47
CA ARG A 72 -13.44 34.28 4.29
C ARG A 72 -14.52 33.57 3.47
N LEU A 73 -14.55 33.73 2.14
CA LEU A 73 -15.51 33.08 1.23
C LEU A 73 -15.15 31.61 0.85
N ASN A 74 -14.11 31.04 1.45
CA ASN A 74 -13.83 29.59 1.52
C ASN A 74 -13.83 28.80 0.19
N PHE A 75 -13.47 29.43 -0.93
CA PHE A 75 -13.20 28.71 -2.19
C PHE A 75 -11.83 28.03 -2.14
N ALA A 76 -11.81 26.70 -2.16
CA ALA A 76 -10.59 25.90 -2.25
C ALA A 76 -9.89 26.16 -3.61
N TYR A 77 -8.79 26.92 -3.60
CA TYR A 77 -8.09 27.35 -4.80
C TYR A 77 -6.82 26.51 -5.09
N PRO A 78 -6.68 25.95 -6.30
CA PRO A 78 -5.47 25.19 -6.68
C PRO A 78 -4.25 26.10 -6.90
N ALA A 79 -3.06 25.55 -6.63
CA ALA A 79 -1.80 26.31 -6.58
C ALA A 79 -1.32 26.85 -7.95
N ASP A 80 -1.94 26.41 -9.04
CA ASP A 80 -1.56 26.70 -10.43
C ASP A 80 -1.74 28.20 -10.80
N ARG A 81 -2.39 29.00 -9.94
CA ARG A 81 -2.65 30.46 -10.14
C ARG A 81 -1.82 31.40 -9.26
N TRP A 82 -0.81 30.91 -8.53
CA TRP A 82 0.12 31.81 -7.83
C TRP A 82 0.87 32.74 -8.78
N THR A 83 1.18 32.32 -10.00
CA THR A 83 1.76 33.17 -11.07
C THR A 83 0.86 34.35 -11.40
N THR A 84 -0.46 34.16 -11.52
CA THR A 84 -1.41 35.25 -11.73
C THR A 84 -1.57 36.16 -10.52
N ALA A 85 -1.45 35.64 -9.29
CA ALA A 85 -1.45 36.47 -8.08
C ALA A 85 -0.18 37.34 -7.97
N TRP A 86 0.99 36.79 -8.27
CA TRP A 86 2.26 37.54 -8.34
C TRP A 86 2.26 38.55 -9.48
N ALA A 87 1.72 38.20 -10.66
CA ALA A 87 1.57 39.11 -11.78
C ALA A 87 0.60 40.25 -11.47
N ALA A 88 -0.53 39.98 -10.79
CA ALA A 88 -1.46 41.01 -10.33
C ALA A 88 -0.82 41.93 -9.26
N ALA A 89 -0.07 41.36 -8.31
CA ALA A 89 0.66 42.14 -7.31
C ALA A 89 1.69 43.08 -7.96
N LEU A 90 2.48 42.58 -8.94
CA LEU A 90 3.37 43.43 -9.74
C LEU A 90 2.60 44.50 -10.53
N ALA A 91 1.50 44.11 -11.19
CA ALA A 91 0.69 45.00 -12.02
C ALA A 91 -0.09 46.06 -11.24
N VAL A 92 -0.21 45.96 -9.91
CA VAL A 92 -0.77 46.98 -9.02
C VAL A 92 0.32 47.78 -8.29
N ALA A 93 1.39 47.12 -7.85
CA ALA A 93 2.54 47.79 -7.21
C ALA A 93 3.29 48.72 -8.17
N LEU A 94 3.49 48.31 -9.44
CA LEU A 94 4.22 49.11 -10.42
C LEU A 94 3.48 50.43 -10.74
N PRO A 95 2.16 50.46 -11.00
CA PRO A 95 1.42 51.72 -11.14
C PRO A 95 1.38 52.57 -9.86
N LEU A 96 1.30 52.00 -8.65
CA LEU A 96 1.37 52.80 -7.41
C LEU A 96 2.74 53.47 -7.23
N GLY A 97 3.82 52.75 -7.52
CA GLY A 97 5.18 53.30 -7.51
C GLY A 97 5.36 54.42 -8.56
N LEU A 98 4.81 54.23 -9.76
CA LEU A 98 4.84 55.24 -10.82
C LEU A 98 3.95 56.45 -10.50
N ALA A 99 2.77 56.25 -9.90
CA ALA A 99 1.85 57.31 -9.52
C ALA A 99 2.41 58.19 -8.38
N THR A 100 3.04 57.58 -7.37
CA THR A 100 3.72 58.32 -6.30
C THR A 100 4.91 59.13 -6.83
N CYS A 101 5.70 58.57 -7.76
CA CYS A 101 6.73 59.33 -8.49
C CYS A 101 6.14 60.49 -9.32
N ALA A 102 5.01 60.27 -10.00
CA ALA A 102 4.35 61.30 -10.81
C ALA A 102 3.79 62.45 -9.97
N LEU A 103 3.15 62.15 -8.84
CA LEU A 103 2.62 63.16 -7.90
C LEU A 103 3.74 63.99 -7.27
N GLY A 104 4.86 63.36 -6.89
CA GLY A 104 6.07 64.08 -6.44
C GLY A 104 6.61 65.03 -7.53
N GLY A 105 6.67 64.56 -8.79
CA GLY A 105 7.06 65.38 -9.93
C GLY A 105 6.11 66.57 -10.22
N LEU A 106 4.82 66.40 -9.96
CA LEU A 106 3.82 67.47 -10.11
C LEU A 106 3.97 68.55 -9.03
N TRP A 107 4.18 68.14 -7.77
CA TRP A 107 4.42 69.05 -6.65
C TRP A 107 5.68 69.91 -6.85
N ILE A 108 6.77 69.30 -7.35
CA ILE A 108 8.01 70.04 -7.67
C ILE A 108 7.83 71.02 -8.84
N ARG A 109 6.97 70.73 -9.83
CA ARG A 109 6.64 71.70 -10.89
C ARG A 109 5.95 72.96 -10.34
N LEU A 110 5.05 72.80 -9.36
CA LEU A 110 4.38 73.93 -8.71
C LEU A 110 5.37 74.79 -7.91
N VAL A 111 6.24 74.17 -7.11
CA VAL A 111 7.27 74.87 -6.32
C VAL A 111 8.32 75.56 -7.21
N ALA A 112 8.77 74.90 -8.29
CA ALA A 112 9.75 75.48 -9.22
C ALA A 112 9.17 76.60 -10.10
N GLY A 113 7.87 76.57 -10.41
CA GLY A 113 7.17 77.69 -11.04
C GLY A 113 7.06 78.91 -10.13
N TRP A 114 7.12 78.71 -8.80
CA TRP A 114 7.02 79.77 -7.80
C TRP A 114 8.37 80.47 -7.54
N ASN A 115 9.48 79.72 -7.54
CA ASN A 115 10.81 80.22 -7.16
C ASN A 115 11.76 80.58 -8.32
N GLY A 116 11.31 80.54 -9.59
CA GLY A 116 11.91 81.33 -10.67
C GLY A 116 13.35 80.98 -11.14
N GLY A 117 13.80 79.72 -11.01
CA GLY A 117 15.17 79.32 -11.37
C GLY A 117 15.28 78.07 -12.26
N ARG A 118 15.98 78.17 -13.41
CA ARG A 118 16.28 77.00 -14.28
C ARG A 118 17.37 76.06 -13.72
N ALA A 119 18.13 76.49 -12.71
CA ALA A 119 19.24 75.70 -12.14
C ALA A 119 18.75 74.61 -11.18
N ASP A 120 17.94 74.97 -10.17
CA ASP A 120 17.47 74.06 -9.12
C ASP A 120 16.61 72.90 -9.65
N PHE A 121 15.98 73.12 -10.82
CA PHE A 121 15.20 72.12 -11.54
C PHE A 121 16.05 70.94 -12.07
N ARG A 122 17.37 71.11 -12.19
CA ARG A 122 18.29 69.99 -12.49
C ARG A 122 18.74 69.27 -11.22
N LEU A 123 19.00 69.99 -10.12
CA LEU A 123 19.50 69.41 -8.88
C LEU A 123 18.45 68.50 -8.22
N SER A 124 17.23 69.03 -8.04
CA SER A 124 16.09 68.31 -7.44
C SER A 124 15.74 67.01 -8.16
N ARG A 125 15.76 67.03 -9.50
CA ARG A 125 15.44 65.88 -10.36
C ARG A 125 16.46 64.75 -10.24
N THR A 126 17.73 65.08 -9.97
CA THR A 126 18.80 64.10 -9.75
C THR A 126 18.74 63.50 -8.36
N ILE A 127 18.40 64.27 -7.32
CA ILE A 127 18.32 63.77 -5.94
C ILE A 127 17.18 62.75 -5.77
N TRP A 128 16.00 63.02 -6.33
CA TRP A 128 14.81 62.18 -6.07
C TRP A 128 14.89 60.77 -6.69
N GLY A 129 15.50 60.63 -7.87
CA GLY A 129 15.68 59.33 -8.52
C GLY A 129 16.62 58.38 -7.76
N TYR A 130 17.51 58.92 -6.92
CA TYR A 130 18.50 58.16 -6.15
C TYR A 130 18.02 57.82 -4.73
N ALA A 131 17.05 58.54 -4.18
CA ALA A 131 16.53 58.29 -2.83
C ALA A 131 15.25 57.43 -2.83
N ALA A 132 14.27 57.76 -3.67
CA ALA A 132 12.94 57.13 -3.60
C ALA A 132 12.92 55.69 -4.11
N GLY A 133 13.67 55.37 -5.17
CA GLY A 133 13.77 54.02 -5.73
C GLY A 133 14.34 53.00 -4.74
N PRO A 134 15.53 53.23 -4.16
CA PRO A 134 16.10 52.35 -3.15
C PRO A 134 15.26 52.23 -1.87
N ALA A 135 14.62 53.32 -1.42
CA ALA A 135 13.72 53.26 -0.28
C ALA A 135 12.48 52.39 -0.55
N ALA A 136 11.85 52.53 -1.72
CA ALA A 136 10.73 51.69 -2.13
C ALA A 136 11.13 50.21 -2.27
N LEU A 137 12.30 49.93 -2.85
CA LEU A 137 12.85 48.57 -2.95
C LEU A 137 13.20 47.96 -1.58
N ALA A 138 13.72 48.75 -0.64
CA ALA A 138 14.00 48.30 0.72
C ALA A 138 12.71 47.97 1.48
N VAL A 139 11.65 48.79 1.34
CA VAL A 139 10.31 48.49 1.90
C VAL A 139 9.73 47.23 1.27
N LEU A 140 9.83 47.06 -0.06
CA LEU A 140 9.39 45.84 -0.75
C LEU A 140 10.16 44.59 -0.30
N ALA A 141 11.47 44.69 -0.08
CA ALA A 141 12.28 43.61 0.45
C ALA A 141 11.88 43.25 1.89
N VAL A 142 11.65 44.26 2.75
CA VAL A 142 11.18 44.06 4.14
C VAL A 142 9.76 43.46 4.17
N GLU A 143 8.84 43.91 3.32
CA GLU A 143 7.49 43.31 3.14
C GLU A 143 7.59 41.82 2.77
N VAL A 144 8.36 41.47 1.72
CA VAL A 144 8.54 40.08 1.28
C VAL A 144 9.17 39.23 2.38
N VAL A 145 10.18 39.75 3.08
CA VAL A 145 10.81 39.10 4.24
C VAL A 145 9.83 38.91 5.39
N TRP A 146 9.01 39.91 5.70
CA TRP A 146 8.04 39.84 6.80
C TRP A 146 6.92 38.84 6.49
N MET A 147 6.45 38.78 5.23
CA MET A 147 5.52 37.74 4.79
C MET A 147 6.14 36.33 4.79
N LEU A 148 7.43 36.18 4.50
CA LEU A 148 8.13 34.89 4.66
C LEU A 148 8.33 34.52 6.14
N ARG A 149 8.53 35.49 7.03
CA ARG A 149 8.82 35.28 8.47
C ARG A 149 7.57 35.03 9.32
N TYR A 150 6.46 35.74 9.05
CA TYR A 150 5.28 35.76 9.93
C TYR A 150 4.04 35.04 9.38
N ARG A 151 3.99 34.66 8.10
CA ARG A 151 2.83 33.93 7.52
C ARG A 151 2.88 32.41 7.72
N SER A 152 3.54 31.97 8.79
CA SER A 152 3.64 30.56 9.22
C SER A 152 2.29 29.89 9.53
N ALA A 153 1.21 30.67 9.68
CA ALA A 153 -0.16 30.16 9.81
C ALA A 153 -0.79 29.66 8.48
N TYR A 154 -0.24 30.03 7.32
CA TYR A 154 -0.78 29.65 6.00
C TYR A 154 0.10 28.65 5.23
N PHE A 155 1.34 28.44 5.65
CA PHE A 155 2.12 27.27 5.26
C PHE A 155 1.87 26.16 6.28
N THR A 156 1.43 24.98 5.84
CA THR A 156 0.91 23.93 6.75
C THR A 156 1.94 23.28 7.68
N ARG A 157 3.24 23.61 7.56
CA ARG A 157 4.32 23.24 8.49
C ARG A 157 5.40 24.35 8.54
N PRO A 158 6.10 24.54 9.68
CA PRO A 158 7.09 25.60 9.84
C PRO A 158 8.35 25.41 8.99
N VAL A 159 9.04 26.53 8.71
CA VAL A 159 10.34 26.58 8.03
C VAL A 159 11.47 26.20 9.00
N HIS A 160 12.51 25.49 8.52
CA HIS A 160 13.59 24.99 9.38
C HIS A 160 14.48 26.13 9.92
N PRO A 161 14.98 26.08 11.17
CA PRO A 161 15.79 27.16 11.75
C PRO A 161 17.03 27.51 10.92
N GLU A 162 17.71 26.55 10.30
CA GLU A 162 18.87 26.80 9.45
C GLU A 162 18.51 27.58 8.17
N THR A 163 17.33 27.32 7.61
CA THR A 163 16.81 28.10 6.47
C THR A 163 16.46 29.52 6.90
N MET A 164 15.96 29.71 8.13
CA MET A 164 15.76 31.04 8.72
C MET A 164 17.10 31.75 8.96
N VAL A 165 18.14 31.07 9.45
CA VAL A 165 19.48 31.65 9.64
C VAL A 165 20.11 32.05 8.31
N ALA A 166 19.98 31.23 7.26
CA ALA A 166 20.46 31.58 5.92
C ALA A 166 19.70 32.80 5.34
N LEU A 167 18.39 32.90 5.59
CA LEU A 167 17.58 34.06 5.20
C LEU A 167 18.00 35.31 5.98
N ASP A 168 18.13 35.22 7.31
CA ASP A 168 18.57 36.30 8.19
C ASP A 168 19.98 36.81 7.85
N ALA A 169 20.90 35.91 7.46
CA ALA A 169 22.22 36.29 6.96
C ALA A 169 22.15 37.05 5.62
N ALA A 170 21.31 36.61 4.67
CA ALA A 170 21.10 37.31 3.41
C ALA A 170 20.45 38.69 3.61
N ILE A 171 19.49 38.79 4.54
CA ILE A 171 18.86 40.05 4.97
C ILE A 171 19.89 40.99 5.58
N ALA A 172 20.75 40.50 6.49
CA ALA A 172 21.81 41.28 7.11
C ALA A 172 22.80 41.83 6.07
N VAL A 173 23.23 41.01 5.09
CA VAL A 173 24.10 41.45 3.99
C VAL A 173 23.40 42.51 3.12
N GLY A 174 22.12 42.34 2.79
CA GLY A 174 21.33 43.33 2.04
C GLY A 174 21.17 44.66 2.76
N LEU A 175 20.90 44.63 4.07
CA LEU A 175 20.81 45.82 4.92
C LEU A 175 22.17 46.51 5.08
N LEU A 176 23.26 45.76 5.31
CA LEU A 176 24.61 46.32 5.40
C LEU A 176 25.06 46.94 4.08
N ALA A 177 24.77 46.33 2.93
CA ALA A 177 25.04 46.92 1.62
C ALA A 177 24.25 48.22 1.41
N THR A 178 22.97 48.25 1.81
CA THR A 178 22.11 49.45 1.73
C THR A 178 22.62 50.56 2.66
N LEU A 179 23.04 50.23 3.88
CA LEU A 179 23.61 51.17 4.84
C LEU A 179 24.98 51.69 4.40
N ALA A 180 25.83 50.85 3.79
CA ALA A 180 27.11 51.28 3.22
C ALA A 180 26.90 52.27 2.04
N LEU A 181 25.90 52.04 1.19
CA LEU A 181 25.51 52.97 0.11
C LEU A 181 24.92 54.29 0.64
N ALA A 182 24.23 54.25 1.78
CA ALA A 182 23.64 55.44 2.43
C ALA A 182 24.66 56.27 3.24
N GLY A 183 25.60 55.62 3.94
CA GLY A 183 26.63 56.29 4.75
C GLY A 183 27.89 56.69 3.95
N GLY A 184 28.14 56.06 2.81
CA GLY A 184 29.37 56.19 2.01
C GLY A 184 29.52 57.47 1.18
N GLY A 185 29.20 58.65 1.74
CA GLY A 185 29.63 59.95 1.18
C GLY A 185 29.22 60.24 -0.27
N THR A 186 28.07 59.74 -0.72
CA THR A 186 27.61 59.70 -2.13
C THR A 186 27.22 61.05 -2.75
N VAL A 187 27.80 62.16 -2.27
CA VAL A 187 27.66 63.52 -2.84
C VAL A 187 28.72 63.81 -3.92
N TRP A 188 29.90 63.16 -3.88
CA TRP A 188 31.05 63.57 -4.70
C TRP A 188 31.40 62.67 -5.91
N ILE A 189 30.93 61.42 -5.94
CA ILE A 189 31.28 60.43 -6.99
C ILE A 189 30.22 60.36 -8.12
N LEU A 190 29.00 60.85 -7.89
CA LEU A 190 27.86 60.69 -8.80
C LEU A 190 27.83 61.66 -10.00
N SER A 191 28.87 62.47 -10.22
CA SER A 191 28.91 63.50 -11.27
C SER A 191 29.29 62.99 -12.66
N SER A 192 29.91 61.80 -12.80
CA SER A 192 30.70 61.47 -14.00
C SER A 192 30.36 60.18 -14.75
N ARG A 193 29.74 59.15 -14.16
CA ARG A 193 29.45 57.87 -14.85
C ARG A 193 28.14 57.22 -14.34
N PRO A 194 27.09 57.02 -15.18
CA PRO A 194 25.79 56.46 -14.74
C PRO A 194 25.76 54.93 -14.64
N VAL A 195 26.77 54.24 -15.18
CA VAL A 195 26.81 52.76 -15.29
C VAL A 195 26.80 52.03 -13.94
N PRO A 196 27.57 52.44 -12.90
CA PRO A 196 27.62 51.69 -11.64
C PRO A 196 26.30 51.68 -10.87
N THR A 197 25.53 52.78 -10.91
CA THR A 197 24.26 52.89 -10.19
C THR A 197 23.16 52.06 -10.85
N LEU A 198 23.12 52.03 -12.20
CA LEU A 198 22.23 51.13 -12.94
C LEU A 198 22.59 49.66 -12.71
N LEU A 199 23.88 49.32 -12.65
CA LEU A 199 24.33 47.98 -12.27
C LEU A 199 23.84 47.60 -10.87
N LEU A 200 23.97 48.46 -9.86
CA LEU A 200 23.49 48.18 -8.49
C LEU A 200 21.96 48.00 -8.42
N LEU A 201 21.19 48.84 -9.11
CA LEU A 201 19.72 48.76 -9.15
C LEU A 201 19.20 47.48 -9.84
N VAL A 202 19.98 46.85 -10.71
CA VAL A 202 19.61 45.60 -11.40
C VAL A 202 20.21 44.37 -10.70
N ALA A 203 21.46 44.44 -10.26
CA ALA A 203 22.18 43.33 -9.65
C ALA A 203 21.66 42.98 -8.24
N LEU A 204 21.20 43.96 -7.45
CA LEU A 204 20.73 43.68 -6.08
C LEU A 204 19.38 42.93 -6.06
N PRO A 205 18.36 43.30 -6.85
CA PRO A 205 17.16 42.46 -7.03
C PRO A 205 17.45 41.09 -7.65
N LEU A 206 18.35 41.01 -8.64
CA LEU A 206 18.78 39.71 -9.21
C LEU A 206 19.51 38.84 -8.18
N GLY A 207 20.31 39.43 -7.29
CA GLY A 207 20.96 38.74 -6.19
C GLY A 207 19.96 38.16 -5.19
N VAL A 208 18.97 38.96 -4.76
CA VAL A 208 17.89 38.49 -3.86
C VAL A 208 17.04 37.40 -4.54
N ALA A 209 16.70 37.57 -5.82
CA ALA A 209 15.97 36.56 -6.59
C ALA A 209 16.80 35.27 -6.76
N GLY A 210 18.11 35.38 -6.98
CA GLY A 210 19.05 34.25 -7.07
C GLY A 210 19.19 33.49 -5.75
N VAL A 211 19.33 34.19 -4.62
CA VAL A 211 19.36 33.56 -3.28
C VAL A 211 18.01 32.91 -2.97
N GLY A 212 16.88 33.56 -3.27
CA GLY A 212 15.55 32.97 -3.12
C GLY A 212 15.35 31.71 -3.97
N TYR A 213 15.80 31.73 -5.23
CA TYR A 213 15.78 30.59 -6.13
C TYR A 213 16.65 29.43 -5.60
N LEU A 214 17.86 29.73 -5.12
CA LEU A 214 18.76 28.74 -4.51
C LEU A 214 18.20 28.16 -3.20
N ALA A 215 17.49 28.95 -2.40
CA ALA A 215 16.81 28.49 -1.18
C ALA A 215 15.60 27.58 -1.48
N VAL A 216 14.84 27.86 -2.56
CA VAL A 216 13.76 26.97 -3.02
C VAL A 216 14.33 25.68 -3.61
N GLN A 217 15.38 25.77 -4.44
CA GLN A 217 16.11 24.62 -4.98
C GLN A 217 16.65 23.71 -3.87
N SER A 218 17.36 24.26 -2.88
CA SER A 218 17.90 23.47 -1.75
C SER A 218 16.78 22.90 -0.87
N GLY A 219 15.70 23.66 -0.63
CA GLY A 219 14.53 23.18 0.09
C GLY A 219 13.80 22.02 -0.58
N MET A 220 13.69 22.00 -1.92
CA MET A 220 13.15 20.85 -2.65
C MET A 220 14.09 19.65 -2.60
N ARG A 221 15.39 19.86 -2.88
CA ARG A 221 16.41 18.79 -2.84
C ARG A 221 16.51 18.14 -1.45
N TYR A 222 16.34 18.92 -0.38
CA TYR A 222 16.27 18.41 1.00
C TYR A 222 15.04 17.51 1.22
N ARG A 223 13.86 17.89 0.71
CA ARG A 223 12.65 17.05 0.80
C ARG A 223 12.79 15.73 0.08
N GLU A 224 13.44 15.70 -1.09
CA GLU A 224 13.70 14.47 -1.85
C GLU A 224 14.68 13.54 -1.11
N VAL A 225 15.76 14.09 -0.53
CA VAL A 225 16.68 13.32 0.33
C VAL A 225 15.95 12.76 1.56
N GLN A 226 15.09 13.54 2.20
CA GLN A 226 14.27 13.09 3.34
C GLN A 226 13.24 12.03 2.93
N ALA A 227 12.55 12.18 1.79
CA ALA A 227 11.63 11.17 1.27
C ALA A 227 12.35 9.86 0.93
N ALA A 228 13.55 9.92 0.36
CA ALA A 228 14.39 8.76 0.09
C ALA A 228 14.94 8.09 1.37
N ALA A 229 15.16 8.86 2.45
CA ALA A 229 15.50 8.32 3.76
C ALA A 229 14.29 7.63 4.42
N ARG A 230 13.08 8.24 4.32
CA ARG A 230 11.83 7.64 4.82
C ARG A 230 11.49 6.33 4.11
N LEU A 231 11.70 6.26 2.79
CA LEU A 231 11.53 5.01 2.04
C LEU A 231 12.50 3.92 2.52
N ARG A 232 13.78 4.25 2.76
CA ARG A 232 14.78 3.30 3.29
C ARG A 232 14.42 2.80 4.68
N GLU A 233 14.06 3.69 5.60
CA GLU A 233 13.64 3.29 6.95
C GLU A 233 12.41 2.39 6.89
N ALA A 234 11.42 2.71 6.04
CA ALA A 234 10.26 1.83 5.87
C ALA A 234 10.62 0.44 5.34
N THR A 235 11.58 0.32 4.40
CA THR A 235 12.05 -0.99 3.94
C THR A 235 12.84 -1.76 5.01
N ALA A 236 13.57 -1.08 5.89
CA ALA A 236 14.24 -1.71 7.03
C ALA A 236 13.23 -2.17 8.10
N GLN A 237 12.24 -1.33 8.41
CA GLN A 237 11.10 -1.67 9.27
C GLN A 237 10.29 -2.86 8.74
N PHE A 238 10.15 -2.98 7.42
CA PHE A 238 9.53 -4.15 6.77
C PHE A 238 10.25 -5.45 7.15
N GLY A 239 11.59 -5.44 7.12
CA GLY A 239 12.42 -6.58 7.55
C GLY A 239 12.39 -6.85 9.06
N ARG A 240 11.92 -5.91 9.88
CA ARG A 240 11.67 -6.08 11.33
C ARG A 240 10.18 -6.33 11.66
N ASN A 241 9.36 -6.61 10.65
CA ASN A 241 7.90 -6.78 10.73
C ASN A 241 7.14 -5.57 11.35
N GLU A 242 7.74 -4.38 11.39
CA GLU A 242 7.17 -3.14 11.95
C GLU A 242 6.16 -2.47 10.98
N THR A 243 5.13 -3.19 10.53
CA THR A 243 4.27 -2.74 9.41
C THR A 243 3.63 -1.37 9.62
N TYR A 244 3.21 -1.00 10.84
CA TYR A 244 2.62 0.32 11.13
C TYR A 244 3.64 1.46 11.09
N GLY A 245 4.90 1.20 11.49
CA GLY A 245 5.99 2.15 11.36
C GLY A 245 6.36 2.38 9.89
N ALA A 246 6.47 1.28 9.13
CA ALA A 246 6.71 1.31 7.70
C ALA A 246 5.61 2.05 6.94
N GLU A 247 4.32 1.79 7.20
CA GLU A 247 3.21 2.50 6.52
C GLU A 247 3.29 4.02 6.76
N LYS A 248 3.57 4.45 7.99
CA LYS A 248 3.73 5.86 8.35
C LYS A 248 4.91 6.50 7.60
N ASN A 249 6.05 5.83 7.54
CA ASN A 249 7.23 6.33 6.83
C ASN A 249 7.02 6.35 5.30
N LEU A 250 6.35 5.36 4.71
CA LEU A 250 6.00 5.36 3.28
C LEU A 250 5.02 6.47 2.90
N ARG A 251 3.97 6.71 3.71
CA ARG A 251 3.04 7.83 3.51
C ARG A 251 3.79 9.17 3.54
N LEU A 252 4.70 9.36 4.51
CA LEU A 252 5.57 10.54 4.53
C LEU A 252 6.50 10.62 3.31
N ALA A 253 6.98 9.49 2.77
CA ALA A 253 7.75 9.48 1.54
C ALA A 253 6.90 9.94 0.33
N VAL A 254 5.66 9.47 0.20
CA VAL A 254 4.70 9.91 -0.85
C VAL A 254 4.35 11.40 -0.71
N ASP A 255 4.13 11.89 0.52
CA ASP A 255 3.81 13.29 0.81
C ASP A 255 4.99 14.24 0.53
N TRP A 256 6.23 13.77 0.75
CA TRP A 256 7.44 14.60 0.64
C TRP A 256 8.11 14.51 -0.74
N SER A 257 7.86 13.44 -1.50
CA SER A 257 8.19 13.38 -2.93
C SER A 257 7.33 14.37 -3.72
N GLY A 258 7.91 15.50 -4.10
CA GLY A 258 7.26 16.47 -4.99
C GLY A 258 7.15 15.98 -6.43
N ARG A 259 6.46 16.74 -7.30
CA ARG A 259 6.27 16.43 -8.74
C ARG A 259 7.59 16.19 -9.51
N ALA A 260 8.74 16.60 -8.97
CA ALA A 260 10.07 16.39 -9.55
C ALA A 260 10.60 14.94 -9.42
N SER A 261 10.15 14.17 -8.42
CA SER A 261 10.67 12.81 -8.15
C SER A 261 9.60 11.72 -8.31
N ARG A 262 9.08 11.59 -9.55
CA ARG A 262 8.03 10.62 -9.89
C ARG A 262 8.38 9.17 -9.52
N ASP A 263 9.60 8.71 -9.79
CA ASP A 263 10.02 7.34 -9.46
C ASP A 263 10.03 7.10 -7.94
N LEU A 264 10.49 8.06 -7.14
CA LEU A 264 10.50 7.93 -5.69
C LEU A 264 9.07 7.82 -5.14
N GLN A 265 8.14 8.62 -5.67
CA GLN A 265 6.73 8.56 -5.32
C GLN A 265 6.09 7.23 -5.77
N ARG A 266 6.36 6.80 -7.01
CA ARG A 266 5.95 5.50 -7.57
C ARG A 266 6.39 4.34 -6.70
N ARG A 267 7.65 4.33 -6.26
CA ARG A 267 8.23 3.31 -5.38
C ARG A 267 7.57 3.31 -4.00
N ALA A 268 7.36 4.49 -3.40
CA ALA A 268 6.67 4.57 -2.12
C ALA A 268 5.21 4.08 -2.21
N CYS A 269 4.49 4.38 -3.29
CA CYS A 269 3.17 3.81 -3.58
C CYS A 269 3.22 2.28 -3.79
N LEU A 270 4.22 1.76 -4.51
CA LEU A 270 4.41 0.32 -4.73
C LEU A 270 4.62 -0.43 -3.41
N HIS A 271 5.53 0.07 -2.55
CA HIS A 271 5.78 -0.52 -1.23
C HIS A 271 4.57 -0.38 -0.28
N LEU A 272 3.71 0.64 -0.43
CA LEU A 272 2.42 0.72 0.29
C LEU A 272 1.44 -0.36 -0.19
N GLY A 273 1.40 -0.64 -1.49
CA GLY A 273 0.63 -1.76 -2.04
C GLY A 273 1.03 -3.09 -1.39
N VAL A 274 2.33 -3.42 -1.43
CA VAL A 274 2.87 -4.66 -0.83
C VAL A 274 2.62 -4.73 0.68
N LEU A 275 2.76 -3.61 1.41
CA LEU A 275 2.51 -3.57 2.86
C LEU A 275 1.07 -3.91 3.22
N LEU A 276 0.12 -3.39 2.45
CA LEU A 276 -1.31 -3.56 2.69
C LEU A 276 -1.81 -4.91 2.16
N GLU A 277 -1.22 -5.42 1.08
CA GLU A 277 -1.43 -6.79 0.59
C GLU A 277 -1.00 -7.82 1.65
N ASN A 278 0.19 -7.68 2.23
CA ASN A 278 0.70 -8.56 3.29
C ASN A 278 -0.13 -8.52 4.60
N ARG A 279 -1.08 -7.59 4.72
CA ARG A 279 -2.07 -7.52 5.81
C ARG A 279 -3.47 -8.05 5.42
N GLY A 280 -3.66 -8.49 4.18
CA GLY A 280 -4.97 -8.84 3.63
C GLY A 280 -5.86 -7.63 3.28
N GLU A 281 -5.36 -6.39 3.36
CA GLU A 281 -6.13 -5.17 3.07
C GLU A 281 -6.30 -4.94 1.54
N LYS A 282 -6.74 -5.97 0.80
CA LYS A 282 -6.73 -6.05 -0.68
C LYS A 282 -7.25 -4.78 -1.37
N ALA A 283 -8.41 -4.26 -0.95
CA ALA A 283 -9.00 -3.06 -1.55
C ALA A 283 -8.13 -1.79 -1.41
N ARG A 284 -7.40 -1.64 -0.30
CA ARG A 284 -6.45 -0.53 -0.08
C ARG A 284 -5.15 -0.76 -0.84
N ALA A 285 -4.63 -1.99 -0.88
CA ALA A 285 -3.44 -2.34 -1.66
C ALA A 285 -3.64 -2.05 -3.16
N ALA A 286 -4.79 -2.45 -3.72
CA ALA A 286 -5.15 -2.20 -5.11
C ALA A 286 -5.17 -0.70 -5.47
N ALA A 287 -5.64 0.17 -4.56
CA ALA A 287 -5.63 1.62 -4.76
C ALA A 287 -4.19 2.17 -4.85
N TRP A 288 -3.27 1.69 -4.01
CA TRP A 288 -1.86 2.10 -4.05
C TRP A 288 -1.10 1.53 -5.25
N TYR A 289 -1.41 0.30 -5.69
CA TYR A 289 -0.87 -0.25 -6.95
C TYR A 289 -1.34 0.54 -8.19
N ARG A 290 -2.63 0.90 -8.27
CA ARG A 290 -3.13 1.81 -9.32
C ARG A 290 -2.42 3.16 -9.27
N ARG A 291 -2.23 3.73 -8.07
CA ARG A 291 -1.50 5.00 -7.89
C ARG A 291 -0.01 4.89 -8.25
N ALA A 292 0.61 3.72 -8.13
CA ALA A 292 1.95 3.46 -8.64
C ALA A 292 1.97 3.37 -10.18
N LEU A 293 0.98 2.71 -10.79
CA LEU A 293 0.82 2.65 -12.25
C LEU A 293 0.63 4.04 -12.89
N GLU A 294 -0.19 4.91 -12.27
CA GLU A 294 -0.38 6.32 -12.69
C GLU A 294 0.91 7.16 -12.69
N LEU A 295 1.93 6.74 -11.93
CA LEU A 295 3.21 7.43 -11.77
C LEU A 295 4.36 6.77 -12.56
N ALA A 296 4.12 5.60 -13.13
CA ALA A 296 5.09 4.84 -13.93
C ALA A 296 5.05 5.27 -15.41
N ASP A 297 6.12 4.96 -16.14
CA ASP A 297 6.08 4.96 -17.61
C ASP A 297 5.35 3.68 -18.06
N PRO A 298 4.22 3.77 -18.80
CA PRO A 298 3.44 2.61 -19.23
C PRO A 298 4.23 1.56 -20.04
N GLY A 299 5.33 1.95 -20.70
CA GLY A 299 6.21 1.04 -21.43
C GLY A 299 7.29 0.35 -20.59
N SER A 300 7.45 0.72 -19.32
CA SER A 300 8.54 0.24 -18.46
C SER A 300 8.24 -1.10 -17.79
N ALA A 301 9.26 -1.96 -17.65
CA ALA A 301 9.17 -3.22 -16.90
C ALA A 301 8.59 -3.04 -15.48
N ALA A 302 8.93 -1.93 -14.83
CA ALA A 302 8.40 -1.58 -13.51
C ALA A 302 6.88 -1.34 -13.51
N ALA A 303 6.31 -0.78 -14.59
CA ALA A 303 4.85 -0.68 -14.76
C ALA A 303 4.24 -2.06 -15.04
N THR A 304 4.84 -2.86 -15.91
CA THR A 304 4.35 -4.21 -16.25
C THR A 304 4.34 -5.13 -15.02
N ALA A 305 5.41 -5.13 -14.21
CA ALA A 305 5.45 -5.86 -12.94
C ALA A 305 4.44 -5.33 -11.91
N THR A 306 4.21 -4.01 -11.84
CA THR A 306 3.17 -3.45 -10.95
C THR A 306 1.76 -3.87 -11.39
N ARG A 307 1.52 -3.99 -12.71
CA ARG A 307 0.27 -4.55 -13.25
C ARG A 307 0.12 -6.04 -12.92
N GLY A 308 1.20 -6.82 -13.00
CA GLY A 308 1.21 -8.22 -12.56
C GLY A 308 0.83 -8.36 -11.09
N ALA A 309 1.39 -7.54 -10.20
CA ALA A 309 1.04 -7.53 -8.78
C ALA A 309 -0.45 -7.17 -8.53
N LEU A 310 -1.00 -6.22 -9.30
CA LEU A 310 -2.43 -5.88 -9.21
C LEU A 310 -3.33 -7.03 -9.70
N LEU A 311 -2.96 -7.72 -10.78
CA LEU A 311 -3.70 -8.89 -11.29
C LEU A 311 -3.65 -10.07 -10.33
N LEU A 312 -2.50 -10.30 -9.68
CA LEU A 312 -2.33 -11.34 -8.65
C LEU A 312 -3.22 -11.06 -7.42
N LEU A 313 -3.37 -9.79 -7.04
CA LEU A 313 -4.29 -9.34 -5.99
C LEU A 313 -5.77 -9.53 -6.37
N GLU A 314 -6.08 -9.44 -7.66
CA GLU A 314 -7.37 -9.78 -8.30
C GLU A 314 -7.53 -11.30 -8.57
N GLN A 315 -6.62 -12.16 -8.09
CA GLN A 315 -6.58 -13.62 -8.29
C GLN A 315 -6.40 -14.09 -9.74
N ARG A 316 -6.12 -13.17 -10.67
CA ARG A 316 -5.91 -13.43 -12.10
C ARG A 316 -4.49 -13.89 -12.38
N THR A 317 -4.11 -15.00 -11.72
CA THR A 317 -2.74 -15.49 -11.58
C THR A 317 -2.06 -15.76 -12.93
N ALA A 318 -2.79 -16.32 -13.91
CA ALA A 318 -2.26 -16.57 -15.25
C ALA A 318 -1.89 -15.27 -16.01
N GLU A 319 -2.72 -14.23 -15.93
CA GLU A 319 -2.42 -12.91 -16.53
C GLU A 319 -1.31 -12.17 -15.76
N ALA A 320 -1.22 -12.40 -14.45
CA ALA A 320 -0.14 -11.87 -13.62
C ALA A 320 1.22 -12.44 -14.04
N VAL A 321 1.32 -13.76 -14.26
CA VAL A 321 2.52 -14.44 -14.79
C VAL A 321 2.94 -13.82 -16.12
N GLN A 322 2.03 -13.68 -17.08
CA GLN A 322 2.33 -13.03 -18.37
C GLN A 322 2.87 -11.59 -18.21
N CYS A 323 2.35 -10.83 -17.25
CA CYS A 323 2.85 -9.48 -16.95
C CYS A 323 4.25 -9.48 -16.31
N PHE A 324 4.59 -10.48 -15.51
CA PHE A 324 5.93 -10.61 -14.93
C PHE A 324 6.95 -11.14 -15.95
N ASP A 325 6.58 -12.12 -16.78
CA ASP A 325 7.45 -12.59 -17.87
C ASP A 325 7.74 -11.45 -18.86
N ARG A 326 6.72 -10.67 -19.26
CA ARG A 326 6.90 -9.47 -20.09
C ARG A 326 7.71 -8.37 -19.39
N ALA A 327 7.70 -8.29 -18.06
CA ALA A 327 8.58 -7.39 -17.33
C ALA A 327 10.06 -7.85 -17.41
N LEU A 328 10.32 -9.17 -17.37
CA LEU A 328 11.67 -9.73 -17.52
C LEU A 328 12.19 -9.65 -18.95
N GLU A 329 11.33 -9.69 -19.98
CA GLU A 329 11.71 -9.37 -21.36
C GLU A 329 12.18 -7.91 -21.55
N LEU A 330 11.66 -6.99 -20.73
CA LEU A 330 12.00 -5.56 -20.76
C LEU A 330 13.17 -5.20 -19.83
N ASP A 331 13.37 -5.97 -18.76
CA ASP A 331 14.38 -5.78 -17.71
C ASP A 331 14.73 -7.16 -17.10
N PRO A 332 15.75 -7.86 -17.62
CA PRO A 332 16.10 -9.22 -17.16
C PRO A 332 16.61 -9.32 -15.71
N ASP A 333 16.81 -8.20 -15.02
CA ASP A 333 17.16 -8.14 -13.60
C ASP A 333 16.01 -7.50 -12.76
N ASN A 334 14.77 -7.55 -13.26
CA ASN A 334 13.62 -6.99 -12.55
C ASN A 334 13.28 -7.77 -11.27
N LEU A 335 13.85 -7.33 -10.15
CA LEU A 335 13.67 -7.93 -8.82
C LEU A 335 12.19 -8.16 -8.43
N SER A 336 11.28 -7.28 -8.85
CA SER A 336 9.85 -7.40 -8.51
C SER A 336 9.14 -8.48 -9.33
N ALA A 337 9.48 -8.63 -10.60
CA ALA A 337 8.98 -9.72 -11.43
C ALA A 337 9.53 -11.08 -10.98
N HIS A 338 10.84 -11.19 -10.76
CA HIS A 338 11.44 -12.40 -10.19
C HIS A 338 10.83 -12.78 -8.83
N ASN A 339 10.61 -11.82 -7.93
CA ASN A 339 10.09 -12.15 -6.59
C ASN A 339 8.66 -12.69 -6.66
N ASN A 340 7.79 -12.09 -7.47
CA ASN A 340 6.42 -12.59 -7.59
C ASN A 340 6.36 -13.92 -8.34
N LEU A 341 7.12 -14.12 -9.43
CA LEU A 341 7.18 -15.41 -10.12
C LEU A 341 7.76 -16.52 -9.22
N GLY A 342 8.81 -16.23 -8.44
CA GLY A 342 9.36 -17.16 -7.47
C GLY A 342 8.36 -17.55 -6.36
N LEU A 343 7.49 -16.63 -5.93
CA LEU A 343 6.43 -16.93 -4.96
C LEU A 343 5.23 -17.66 -5.57
N ILE A 344 4.86 -17.33 -6.81
CA ILE A 344 3.78 -18.02 -7.55
C ILE A 344 4.16 -19.48 -7.80
N TYR A 345 5.34 -19.70 -8.39
CA TYR A 345 5.81 -21.06 -8.68
C TYR A 345 6.16 -21.86 -7.41
N LEU A 346 6.36 -21.25 -6.23
CA LEU A 346 6.47 -21.97 -4.96
C LEU A 346 5.11 -22.40 -4.36
N GLY A 347 3.98 -21.90 -4.90
CA GLY A 347 2.64 -22.05 -4.31
C GLY A 347 2.37 -21.13 -3.12
N ILE A 348 3.14 -20.04 -2.96
CA ILE A 348 3.02 -19.09 -1.84
C ILE A 348 2.10 -17.91 -2.20
N LYS A 349 1.89 -17.63 -3.50
CA LYS A 349 0.94 -16.61 -3.97
C LYS A 349 0.19 -17.05 -5.22
N GLY A 350 -1.09 -16.70 -5.28
CA GLY A 350 -1.94 -16.97 -6.42
C GLY A 350 -2.37 -18.43 -6.50
N ASP A 351 -3.38 -18.66 -7.33
CA ASP A 351 -4.16 -19.89 -7.34
C ASP A 351 -3.58 -20.87 -8.37
N THR A 352 -2.35 -21.33 -8.13
CA THR A 352 -1.60 -22.25 -9.00
C THR A 352 -0.81 -23.29 -8.20
N ALA A 353 -0.80 -24.54 -8.69
CA ALA A 353 0.01 -25.61 -8.11
C ALA A 353 1.51 -25.28 -8.12
N ALA A 354 2.23 -25.73 -7.09
CA ALA A 354 3.64 -25.41 -6.89
C ALA A 354 4.56 -26.17 -7.88
N ASP A 355 5.34 -25.42 -8.65
CA ASP A 355 6.44 -25.88 -9.49
C ASP A 355 7.76 -25.28 -8.97
N PRO A 356 8.42 -25.91 -7.98
CA PRO A 356 9.67 -25.39 -7.44
C PRO A 356 10.82 -25.41 -8.46
N VAL A 357 10.71 -26.16 -9.57
CA VAL A 357 11.73 -26.16 -10.64
C VAL A 357 11.67 -24.86 -11.43
N ARG A 358 10.46 -24.38 -11.77
CA ARG A 358 10.25 -23.05 -12.37
C ARG A 358 10.58 -21.92 -11.42
N ALA A 359 10.31 -22.07 -10.12
CA ALA A 359 10.64 -21.02 -9.13
C ALA A 359 12.15 -20.77 -8.98
N LEU A 360 12.97 -21.84 -8.97
CA LEU A 360 14.42 -21.80 -8.71
C LEU A 360 15.21 -20.69 -9.43
N PRO A 361 15.12 -20.51 -10.77
CA PRO A 361 15.84 -19.43 -11.46
C PRO A 361 15.44 -18.03 -10.97
N HIS A 362 14.16 -17.81 -10.63
CA HIS A 362 13.71 -16.51 -10.11
C HIS A 362 14.13 -16.31 -8.65
N ASN A 363 14.06 -17.33 -7.77
CA ASN A 363 14.57 -17.22 -6.40
C ASN A 363 16.08 -16.94 -6.39
N ARG A 364 16.86 -17.61 -7.26
CA ARG A 364 18.29 -17.36 -7.45
C ARG A 364 18.56 -15.93 -7.93
N ALA A 365 17.80 -15.42 -8.89
CA ALA A 365 17.94 -14.04 -9.36
C ALA A 365 17.60 -13.03 -8.25
N CYS A 366 16.52 -13.22 -7.50
CA CYS A 366 16.17 -12.36 -6.35
C CYS A 366 17.28 -12.29 -5.31
N HIS A 367 17.83 -13.44 -4.90
CA HIS A 367 18.89 -13.48 -3.91
C HIS A 367 20.19 -12.87 -4.44
N ARG A 368 20.54 -13.09 -5.72
CA ARG A 368 21.67 -12.40 -6.40
C ARG A 368 21.53 -10.88 -6.41
N LEU A 369 20.33 -10.38 -6.69
CA LEU A 369 20.04 -8.95 -6.88
C LEU A 369 19.81 -8.19 -5.58
N SER A 370 19.31 -8.88 -4.55
CA SER A 370 19.03 -8.31 -3.23
C SER A 370 19.22 -9.38 -2.15
N PRO A 371 20.46 -9.65 -1.73
CA PRO A 371 20.72 -10.57 -0.62
C PRO A 371 20.14 -10.01 0.68
N CYS A 372 19.15 -10.71 1.25
CA CYS A 372 18.56 -10.43 2.55
C CYS A 372 17.87 -11.69 3.09
N PRO A 373 17.47 -11.75 4.38
CA PRO A 373 16.85 -12.94 4.97
C PRO A 373 15.64 -13.45 4.18
N ALA A 374 14.77 -12.57 3.67
CA ALA A 374 13.61 -12.99 2.88
C ALA A 374 13.99 -13.65 1.53
N THR A 375 15.00 -13.14 0.81
CA THR A 375 15.44 -13.76 -0.46
C THR A 375 16.27 -15.02 -0.23
N ALA A 376 17.05 -15.06 0.86
CA ALA A 376 17.74 -16.27 1.32
C ALA A 376 16.73 -17.37 1.68
N TYR A 377 15.68 -17.05 2.46
CA TYR A 377 14.63 -18.00 2.84
C TYR A 377 13.88 -18.54 1.63
N HIS A 378 13.40 -17.69 0.71
CA HIS A 378 12.72 -18.17 -0.49
C HIS A 378 13.61 -19.08 -1.36
N LEU A 379 14.93 -18.86 -1.39
CA LEU A 379 15.88 -19.72 -2.11
C LEU A 379 16.18 -21.03 -1.34
N ALA A 380 16.35 -20.95 -0.02
CA ALA A 380 16.59 -22.10 0.85
C ALA A 380 15.39 -23.05 0.86
N TYR A 381 14.18 -22.50 1.03
CA TYR A 381 12.91 -23.22 0.93
C TYR A 381 12.68 -23.79 -0.47
N ASN A 382 13.08 -23.08 -1.53
CA ASN A 382 13.04 -23.64 -2.88
C ASN A 382 13.97 -24.86 -3.04
N TYR A 383 15.21 -24.79 -2.54
CA TYR A 383 16.10 -25.97 -2.51
C TYR A 383 15.52 -27.09 -1.65
N PHE A 384 14.93 -26.79 -0.50
CA PHE A 384 14.25 -27.75 0.37
C PHE A 384 13.12 -28.50 -0.36
N ARG A 385 12.25 -27.76 -1.07
CA ARG A 385 11.16 -28.31 -1.90
C ARG A 385 11.64 -29.08 -3.13
N LEU A 386 12.92 -28.99 -3.48
CA LEU A 386 13.59 -29.79 -4.52
C LEU A 386 14.45 -30.93 -3.95
N GLU A 387 14.38 -31.19 -2.64
CA GLU A 387 15.23 -32.14 -1.90
C GLU A 387 16.75 -31.89 -2.07
N ARG A 388 17.14 -30.64 -2.33
CA ARG A 388 18.52 -30.17 -2.50
C ARG A 388 19.11 -29.75 -1.17
N TRP A 389 19.18 -30.71 -0.24
CA TRP A 389 19.57 -30.50 1.16
C TRP A 389 20.94 -29.82 1.32
N ALA A 390 21.90 -30.17 0.46
CA ALA A 390 23.26 -29.63 0.51
C ALA A 390 23.32 -28.13 0.18
N GLU A 391 22.47 -27.64 -0.72
CA GLU A 391 22.35 -26.22 -1.08
C GLU A 391 21.37 -25.45 -0.17
N ALA A 392 20.36 -26.13 0.38
CA ALA A 392 19.43 -25.57 1.35
C ALA A 392 20.12 -25.29 2.71
N ARG A 393 20.89 -26.26 3.22
CA ARG A 393 21.52 -26.20 4.56
C ARG A 393 22.29 -24.89 4.84
N PRO A 394 23.27 -24.45 4.03
CA PRO A 394 24.07 -23.26 4.37
C PRO A 394 23.24 -21.96 4.43
N LEU A 395 22.15 -21.87 3.67
CA LEU A 395 21.25 -20.71 3.73
C LEU A 395 20.40 -20.74 5.01
N PHE A 396 19.92 -21.92 5.44
CA PHE A 396 19.25 -22.06 6.74
C PHE A 396 20.22 -21.91 7.93
N GLU A 397 21.49 -22.29 7.78
CA GLU A 397 22.56 -22.03 8.77
C GLU A 397 22.79 -20.51 8.94
N GLU A 398 22.82 -19.75 7.85
CA GLU A 398 22.90 -18.27 7.89
C GLU A 398 21.65 -17.65 8.53
N LEU A 399 20.45 -18.05 8.10
CA LEU A 399 19.18 -17.54 8.64
C LEU A 399 19.06 -17.78 10.14
N TRP A 400 19.28 -19.02 10.59
CA TRP A 400 19.25 -19.40 12.00
C TRP A 400 20.29 -18.66 12.83
N ALA A 401 21.50 -18.43 12.30
CA ALA A 401 22.51 -17.61 12.96
C ALA A 401 22.14 -16.12 13.11
N THR A 402 21.27 -15.60 12.23
CA THR A 402 20.75 -14.21 12.34
C THR A 402 19.48 -14.08 13.18
N SER A 403 18.70 -15.16 13.33
CA SER A 403 17.40 -15.17 14.01
C SER A 403 17.14 -16.52 14.68
N ALA A 404 17.86 -16.78 15.78
CA ALA A 404 17.85 -18.06 16.51
C ALA A 404 16.59 -18.33 17.37
N ASP A 405 15.52 -17.56 17.16
CA ASP A 405 14.20 -17.73 17.76
C ASP A 405 13.12 -18.07 16.70
N ASP A 406 13.50 -18.20 15.42
CA ASP A 406 12.58 -18.47 14.30
C ASP A 406 12.42 -19.99 14.08
N ASP A 407 11.27 -20.53 14.50
CA ASP A 407 10.95 -21.97 14.50
C ASP A 407 11.02 -22.60 13.10
N ASP A 408 10.74 -21.83 12.03
CA ASP A 408 10.83 -22.30 10.65
C ASP A 408 12.29 -22.63 10.29
N TYR A 409 13.23 -21.72 10.57
CA TYR A 409 14.64 -21.95 10.24
C TYR A 409 15.21 -23.12 11.06
N ARG A 410 14.82 -23.25 12.33
CA ARG A 410 15.16 -24.43 13.17
C ARG A 410 14.70 -25.72 12.51
N TYR A 411 13.43 -25.78 12.11
CA TYR A 411 12.82 -26.94 11.48
C TYR A 411 13.49 -27.31 10.14
N TYR A 412 13.55 -26.38 9.20
CA TYR A 412 14.12 -26.65 7.88
C TYR A 412 15.62 -26.99 7.95
N LEU A 413 16.39 -26.35 8.84
CA LEU A 413 17.80 -26.69 9.06
C LEU A 413 17.97 -28.10 9.63
N GLY A 414 17.20 -28.44 10.67
CA GLY A 414 17.25 -29.77 11.28
C GLY A 414 16.89 -30.89 10.30
N ILE A 415 15.87 -30.69 9.45
CA ILE A 415 15.50 -31.65 8.40
C ILE A 415 16.58 -31.73 7.31
N CYS A 416 17.23 -30.62 6.93
CA CYS A 416 18.39 -30.67 6.02
C CYS A 416 19.55 -31.48 6.62
N GLN A 417 19.85 -31.32 7.91
CA GLN A 417 20.90 -32.09 8.60
C GLN A 417 20.54 -33.58 8.68
N PHE A 418 19.28 -33.90 9.03
CA PHE A 418 18.76 -35.27 9.04
C PHE A 418 18.89 -35.95 7.67
N ARG A 419 18.41 -35.30 6.60
CA ARG A 419 18.48 -35.84 5.23
C ARG A 419 19.90 -35.89 4.64
N LEU A 420 20.87 -35.21 5.26
CA LEU A 420 22.30 -35.31 4.96
C LEU A 420 23.04 -36.36 5.84
N GLY A 421 22.34 -37.01 6.77
CA GLY A 421 22.90 -38.03 7.66
C GLY A 421 23.57 -37.51 8.93
N ASP A 422 23.56 -36.20 9.20
CA ASP A 422 24.02 -35.65 10.48
C ASP A 422 22.90 -35.72 11.53
N GLN A 423 22.66 -36.94 11.98
CA GLN A 423 21.67 -37.24 13.03
C GLN A 423 21.96 -36.48 14.33
N GLN A 424 23.23 -36.21 14.65
CA GLN A 424 23.61 -35.55 15.90
C GLN A 424 23.37 -34.05 15.86
N ALA A 425 23.48 -33.39 14.71
CA ALA A 425 23.05 -32.02 14.54
C ALA A 425 21.52 -31.92 14.46
N ALA A 426 20.87 -32.82 13.70
CA ALA A 426 19.41 -32.89 13.58
C ALA A 426 18.72 -33.02 14.94
N ASP A 427 19.14 -33.96 15.80
CA ASP A 427 18.55 -34.17 17.14
C ASP A 427 18.87 -33.06 18.16
N ARG A 428 19.63 -32.01 17.79
CA ARG A 428 19.75 -30.76 18.57
C ARG A 428 18.73 -29.70 18.15
N LEU A 429 18.19 -29.80 16.94
CA LEU A 429 17.24 -28.84 16.37
C LEU A 429 15.81 -29.38 16.33
N LEU A 430 15.62 -30.68 16.10
CA LEU A 430 14.32 -31.32 15.91
C LEU A 430 13.81 -32.00 17.18
N THR A 431 12.52 -31.80 17.45
CA THR A 431 11.75 -32.52 18.46
C THR A 431 10.99 -33.70 17.84
N ALA A 432 10.45 -34.59 18.68
CA ALA A 432 9.57 -35.66 18.21
C ALA A 432 8.32 -35.14 17.48
N LYS A 433 7.83 -33.94 17.82
CA LYS A 433 6.74 -33.25 17.09
C LYS A 433 7.17 -32.87 15.67
N ASP A 434 8.40 -32.38 15.50
CA ASP A 434 8.92 -31.96 14.19
C ASP A 434 9.11 -33.16 13.27
N TYR A 435 9.68 -34.27 13.77
CA TYR A 435 9.72 -35.54 13.03
C TYR A 435 8.30 -36.05 12.69
N ARG A 436 7.32 -35.90 13.58
CA ARG A 436 5.92 -36.27 13.28
C ARG A 436 5.34 -35.46 12.12
N VAL A 437 5.53 -34.14 12.12
CA VAL A 437 5.07 -33.24 11.03
C VAL A 437 5.77 -33.58 9.71
N TYR A 438 7.09 -33.84 9.75
CA TYR A 438 7.83 -34.25 8.56
C TYR A 438 7.37 -35.60 8.00
N GLY A 439 7.08 -36.56 8.89
CA GLY A 439 6.50 -37.86 8.52
C GLY A 439 5.15 -37.73 7.85
N GLN A 440 4.23 -36.92 8.39
CA GLN A 440 2.94 -36.64 7.74
C GLN A 440 3.14 -36.02 6.35
N SER A 441 3.99 -34.99 6.22
CA SER A 441 4.30 -34.36 4.92
C SER A 441 4.92 -35.31 3.89
N LEU A 442 5.49 -36.45 4.29
CA LEU A 442 5.93 -37.51 3.38
C LEU A 442 4.77 -38.44 2.98
N ALA A 443 3.86 -38.75 3.90
CA ALA A 443 2.65 -39.53 3.60
C ALA A 443 1.73 -38.78 2.64
N ASP A 444 1.50 -37.48 2.87
CA ASP A 444 0.73 -36.58 1.99
C ASP A 444 1.34 -36.49 0.57
N ALA A 445 2.66 -36.67 0.46
CA ALA A 445 3.41 -36.71 -0.79
C ALA A 445 3.44 -38.12 -1.44
N GLY A 446 2.64 -39.08 -0.96
CA GLY A 446 2.58 -40.44 -1.47
C GLY A 446 3.75 -41.36 -1.07
N ARG A 447 4.63 -40.92 -0.15
CA ARG A 447 5.85 -41.62 0.26
C ARG A 447 5.67 -42.36 1.59
N ALA A 448 4.57 -43.10 1.71
CA ALA A 448 4.15 -43.75 2.95
C ALA A 448 5.25 -44.65 3.58
N SER A 449 6.08 -45.31 2.77
CA SER A 449 7.16 -46.17 3.30
C SER A 449 8.37 -45.40 3.85
N GLU A 450 8.59 -44.14 3.43
CA GLU A 450 9.57 -43.23 4.05
C GLU A 450 8.95 -42.52 5.26
N ALA A 451 7.67 -42.12 5.15
CA ALA A 451 6.90 -41.54 6.24
C ALA A 451 6.88 -42.44 7.48
N GLU A 452 6.63 -43.75 7.31
CA GLU A 452 6.59 -44.70 8.43
C GLU A 452 7.93 -44.77 9.17
N GLN A 453 9.06 -44.76 8.45
CA GLN A 453 10.41 -44.76 9.06
C GLN A 453 10.64 -43.50 9.90
N VAL A 454 10.25 -42.33 9.39
CA VAL A 454 10.34 -41.04 10.11
C VAL A 454 9.39 -40.99 11.31
N LEU A 455 8.19 -41.56 11.21
CA LEU A 455 7.22 -41.62 12.29
C LEU A 455 7.61 -42.62 13.38
N LEU A 456 8.28 -43.73 13.05
CA LEU A 456 8.91 -44.62 14.03
C LEU A 456 10.04 -43.91 14.78
N LEU A 457 10.90 -43.18 14.05
CA LEU A 457 11.98 -42.35 14.62
C LEU A 457 11.43 -41.27 15.58
N ALA A 458 10.24 -40.72 15.28
CA ALA A 458 9.49 -39.85 16.17
C ALA A 458 8.99 -40.60 17.42
N LEU A 459 8.39 -41.78 17.27
CA LEU A 459 7.82 -42.58 18.37
C LEU A 459 8.87 -43.03 19.42
N GLU A 460 10.11 -43.24 18.97
CA GLU A 460 11.28 -43.46 19.84
C GLU A 460 11.65 -42.22 20.66
N ARG A 461 11.43 -41.02 20.11
CA ARG A 461 11.77 -39.73 20.74
C ARG A 461 10.64 -39.18 21.63
N VAL A 462 9.39 -39.60 21.44
CA VAL A 462 8.29 -39.20 22.34
C VAL A 462 8.44 -39.87 23.70
N GLY A 463 8.71 -39.08 24.72
CA GLY A 463 8.83 -39.55 26.10
C GLY A 463 7.50 -40.10 26.65
N LEU A 464 7.58 -41.09 27.55
CA LEU A 464 6.40 -41.69 28.20
C LEU A 464 5.39 -40.69 28.84
N PRO A 465 5.77 -39.54 29.43
CA PRO A 465 4.79 -38.58 29.94
C PRO A 465 4.03 -37.82 28.86
N GLU A 466 4.52 -37.77 27.61
CA GLU A 466 3.93 -37.01 26.49
C GLU A 466 2.80 -37.79 25.79
N ARG A 467 1.90 -38.41 26.57
CA ARG A 467 0.80 -39.27 26.11
C ARG A 467 0.02 -38.72 24.91
N PRO A 468 -0.37 -37.42 24.83
CA PRO A 468 -1.09 -36.89 23.67
C PRO A 468 -0.26 -36.89 22.39
N LEU A 469 1.03 -36.53 22.47
CA LEU A 469 1.94 -36.60 21.31
C LEU A 469 2.19 -38.06 20.92
N ARG A 470 2.27 -38.97 21.90
CA ARG A 470 2.47 -40.41 21.65
C ARG A 470 1.29 -41.03 20.92
N MET A 471 0.06 -40.66 21.30
CA MET A 471 -1.16 -41.01 20.56
C MET A 471 -1.10 -40.44 19.14
N ALA A 472 -0.85 -39.14 18.97
CA ALA A 472 -0.80 -38.50 17.65
C ALA A 472 0.26 -39.11 16.70
N VAL A 473 1.43 -39.55 17.21
CA VAL A 473 2.42 -40.29 16.40
C VAL A 473 1.91 -41.67 16.01
N LEU A 474 1.29 -42.42 16.94
CA LEU A 474 0.74 -43.75 16.65
C LEU A 474 -0.46 -43.70 15.69
N GLU A 475 -1.30 -42.68 15.76
CA GLU A 475 -2.40 -42.46 14.80
C GLU A 475 -1.84 -42.06 13.42
N SER A 476 -0.78 -41.24 13.38
CA SER A 476 -0.06 -40.95 12.12
C SER A 476 0.56 -42.22 11.51
N LEU A 477 1.12 -43.11 12.34
CA LEU A 477 1.63 -44.42 11.92
C LEU A 477 0.51 -45.34 11.42
N ALA A 478 -0.67 -45.32 12.06
CA ALA A 478 -1.80 -46.14 11.64
C ALA A 478 -2.33 -45.73 10.27
N ALA A 479 -2.52 -44.42 10.03
CA ALA A 479 -2.90 -43.90 8.72
C ALA A 479 -1.83 -44.20 7.65
N THR A 480 -0.54 -44.03 7.99
CA THR A 480 0.57 -44.33 7.07
C THR A 480 0.65 -45.82 6.73
N ALA A 481 0.39 -46.72 7.69
CA ALA A 481 0.33 -48.15 7.43
C ALA A 481 -0.83 -48.53 6.50
N MET A 482 -1.98 -47.85 6.57
CA MET A 482 -3.07 -48.02 5.61
C MET A 482 -2.67 -47.58 4.20
N LEU A 483 -1.92 -46.47 4.05
CA LEU A 483 -1.35 -46.05 2.76
C LEU A 483 -0.28 -47.03 2.22
N ASN A 484 0.46 -47.71 3.10
CA ASN A 484 1.36 -48.82 2.76
C ASN A 484 0.61 -50.15 2.48
N SER A 485 -0.72 -50.16 2.51
CA SER A 485 -1.56 -51.38 2.41
C SER A 485 -1.30 -52.44 3.49
N ASP A 486 -0.84 -52.04 4.67
CA ASP A 486 -0.70 -52.90 5.86
C ASP A 486 -1.78 -52.61 6.93
N PRO A 487 -2.99 -53.21 6.81
CA PRO A 487 -4.01 -53.11 7.85
C PRO A 487 -3.61 -53.83 9.15
N SER A 488 -2.62 -54.74 9.14
CA SER A 488 -2.14 -55.41 10.36
C SER A 488 -1.25 -54.48 11.20
N GLY A 489 -0.39 -53.71 10.53
CA GLY A 489 0.35 -52.59 11.09
C GLY A 489 -0.58 -51.52 11.64
N ALA A 490 -1.54 -51.05 10.85
CA ALA A 490 -2.55 -50.08 11.30
C ALA A 490 -3.29 -50.56 12.57
N GLN A 491 -3.78 -51.81 12.57
CA GLN A 491 -4.46 -52.41 13.72
C GLN A 491 -3.53 -52.57 14.94
N ARG A 492 -2.22 -52.78 14.75
CA ARG A 492 -1.20 -52.81 15.82
C ARG A 492 -0.95 -51.42 16.41
N TYR A 493 -0.96 -50.37 15.61
CA TYR A 493 -0.79 -49.00 16.09
C TYR A 493 -2.05 -48.50 16.82
N TYR A 494 -3.24 -48.66 16.23
CA TYR A 494 -4.52 -48.30 16.89
C TYR A 494 -4.74 -49.04 18.22
N ARG A 495 -4.35 -50.32 18.35
CA ARG A 495 -4.39 -51.02 19.66
C ARG A 495 -3.56 -50.31 20.74
N GLN A 496 -2.38 -49.78 20.41
CA GLN A 496 -1.55 -49.05 21.36
C GLN A 496 -2.15 -47.69 21.74
N VAL A 497 -2.80 -47.00 20.80
CA VAL A 497 -3.58 -45.76 21.08
C VAL A 497 -4.71 -46.10 22.04
N ARG A 498 -5.51 -47.12 21.70
CA ARG A 498 -6.65 -47.60 22.47
C ARG A 498 -6.32 -47.99 23.90
N ASP A 499 -5.19 -48.67 24.12
CA ASP A 499 -4.74 -49.08 25.44
C ASP A 499 -4.25 -47.85 26.26
N MET A 500 -4.00 -46.71 25.60
CA MET A 500 -3.84 -45.38 26.21
C MET A 500 -5.14 -44.54 26.27
N CYS A 501 -6.31 -45.06 25.86
CA CYS A 501 -7.60 -44.38 25.98
C CYS A 501 -8.39 -44.89 27.20
N PRO A 502 -8.88 -44.02 28.11
CA PRO A 502 -9.74 -44.42 29.23
C PRO A 502 -11.04 -45.11 28.76
N SER A 503 -11.48 -46.15 29.46
CA SER A 503 -12.74 -46.83 29.15
C SER A 503 -13.92 -45.86 29.14
N GLY A 504 -14.62 -45.76 28.00
CA GLY A 504 -15.77 -44.86 27.82
C GLY A 504 -15.43 -43.40 27.53
N SER A 505 -14.17 -43.06 27.20
CA SER A 505 -13.84 -41.73 26.65
C SER A 505 -14.17 -41.61 25.16
N LEU A 506 -14.25 -40.37 24.66
CA LEU A 506 -14.42 -40.05 23.24
C LEU A 506 -13.37 -40.78 22.38
N ASP A 507 -12.07 -40.57 22.66
CA ASP A 507 -10.99 -41.26 21.95
C ASP A 507 -11.05 -42.79 22.05
N ARG A 508 -11.70 -43.34 23.07
CA ARG A 508 -11.84 -44.78 23.20
C ARG A 508 -12.84 -45.32 22.19
N PHE A 509 -14.01 -44.68 22.07
CA PHE A 509 -15.02 -45.07 21.09
C PHE A 509 -14.56 -44.80 19.65
N ARG A 510 -13.91 -43.65 19.40
CA ARG A 510 -13.29 -43.32 18.11
C ARG A 510 -12.34 -44.42 17.62
N ILE A 511 -11.41 -44.85 18.48
CA ILE A 511 -10.37 -45.83 18.12
C ILE A 511 -10.89 -47.28 18.12
N ASP A 512 -11.83 -47.66 18.99
CA ASP A 512 -12.50 -48.97 18.87
C ASP A 512 -13.38 -49.02 17.58
N GLY A 513 -13.95 -47.90 17.13
CA GLY A 513 -14.64 -47.76 15.85
C GLY A 513 -13.73 -48.05 14.64
N GLU A 514 -12.58 -47.39 14.55
CA GLU A 514 -11.55 -47.68 13.53
C GLU A 514 -11.07 -49.13 13.57
N LEU A 515 -10.86 -49.69 14.76
CA LEU A 515 -10.47 -51.10 14.91
C LEU A 515 -11.56 -52.08 14.44
N HIS A 516 -12.84 -51.72 14.55
CA HIS A 516 -13.95 -52.48 13.98
C HIS A 516 -14.04 -52.34 12.45
N LEU A 517 -13.73 -51.17 11.87
CA LEU A 517 -13.60 -51.03 10.40
C LEU A 517 -12.47 -51.91 9.86
N LEU A 518 -11.27 -51.86 10.45
CA LEU A 518 -10.14 -52.72 10.09
C LEU A 518 -10.43 -54.22 10.29
N ALA A 519 -11.38 -54.58 11.17
CA ALA A 519 -11.85 -55.94 11.35
C ALA A 519 -12.97 -56.36 10.38
N ARG A 520 -13.37 -55.48 9.44
CA ARG A 520 -14.54 -55.61 8.56
C ARG A 520 -15.85 -55.89 9.34
N GLN A 521 -16.07 -55.09 10.39
CA GLN A 521 -17.24 -55.14 11.26
C GLN A 521 -17.95 -53.76 11.31
N PRO A 522 -18.41 -53.21 10.17
CA PRO A 522 -18.93 -51.85 10.10
C PRO A 522 -20.18 -51.63 10.98
N GLY A 523 -21.00 -52.67 11.21
CA GLY A 523 -22.13 -52.60 12.14
C GLY A 523 -21.76 -52.46 13.63
N LEU A 524 -20.51 -52.74 14.02
CA LEU A 524 -19.96 -52.40 15.35
C LEU A 524 -19.30 -51.02 15.33
N ALA A 525 -18.55 -50.69 14.26
CA ALA A 525 -17.97 -49.37 14.08
C ALA A 525 -19.03 -48.26 14.14
N LEU A 526 -20.17 -48.45 13.47
CA LEU A 526 -21.34 -47.57 13.50
C LEU A 526 -21.84 -47.30 14.93
N GLN A 527 -21.86 -48.33 15.80
CA GLN A 527 -22.29 -48.17 17.20
C GLN A 527 -21.27 -47.35 18.02
N ASP A 528 -19.97 -47.59 17.83
CA ASP A 528 -18.95 -46.86 18.60
C ASP A 528 -18.78 -45.41 18.08
N PHE A 529 -18.84 -45.15 16.78
CA PHE A 529 -18.92 -43.78 16.27
C PHE A 529 -20.22 -43.06 16.69
N SER A 530 -21.35 -43.77 16.82
CA SER A 530 -22.57 -43.18 17.38
C SER A 530 -22.38 -42.76 18.84
N ARG A 531 -21.74 -43.59 19.67
CA ARG A 531 -21.36 -43.23 21.06
C ARG A 531 -20.35 -42.09 21.12
N CYS A 532 -19.45 -41.97 20.15
CA CYS A 532 -18.56 -40.82 20.03
C CYS A 532 -19.39 -39.53 19.90
N LEU A 533 -20.47 -39.54 19.10
CA LEU A 533 -21.39 -38.41 18.93
C LEU A 533 -22.34 -38.18 20.12
N GLU A 534 -22.62 -39.19 20.94
CA GLU A 534 -23.32 -39.00 22.23
C GLU A 534 -22.48 -38.20 23.23
N LEU A 535 -21.14 -38.27 23.13
CA LEU A 535 -20.21 -37.51 23.97
C LEU A 535 -19.82 -36.15 23.35
N ASP A 536 -19.67 -36.10 22.03
CA ASP A 536 -19.32 -34.91 21.25
C ASP A 536 -20.11 -34.87 19.93
N ALA A 537 -21.25 -34.19 19.95
CA ALA A 537 -22.12 -34.04 18.79
C ALA A 537 -21.52 -33.16 17.65
N ALA A 538 -20.29 -32.65 17.81
CA ALA A 538 -19.55 -31.91 16.80
C ALA A 538 -18.29 -32.67 16.32
N ASN A 539 -18.18 -33.97 16.59
CA ASN A 539 -16.99 -34.74 16.25
C ASN A 539 -16.85 -35.02 14.74
N LEU A 540 -15.86 -34.36 14.11
CA LEU A 540 -15.59 -34.45 12.67
C LEU A 540 -15.28 -35.87 12.20
N GLU A 541 -14.40 -36.61 12.92
CA GLU A 541 -14.00 -37.97 12.55
C GLU A 541 -15.21 -38.92 12.59
N ALA A 542 -16.00 -38.90 13.67
CA ALA A 542 -17.17 -39.75 13.79
C ALA A 542 -18.26 -39.43 12.75
N HIS A 543 -18.47 -38.15 12.40
CA HIS A 543 -19.35 -37.78 11.28
C HIS A 543 -18.81 -38.26 9.92
N THR A 544 -17.51 -38.15 9.67
CA THR A 544 -16.88 -38.57 8.42
C THR A 544 -16.95 -40.10 8.25
N ALA A 545 -16.66 -40.85 9.32
CA ALA A 545 -16.73 -42.31 9.33
C ALA A 545 -18.19 -42.81 9.16
N LEU A 546 -19.16 -42.23 9.89
CA LEU A 546 -20.57 -42.60 9.72
C LEU A 546 -21.10 -42.25 8.32
N GLY A 547 -20.71 -41.10 7.77
CA GLY A 547 -21.03 -40.74 6.38
C GLY A 547 -20.59 -41.81 5.38
N ARG A 548 -19.34 -42.29 5.50
CA ARG A 548 -18.80 -43.38 4.65
C ARG A 548 -19.50 -44.72 4.87
N ILE A 549 -19.72 -45.14 6.12
CA ILE A 549 -20.40 -46.40 6.43
C ILE A 549 -21.82 -46.42 5.84
N LEU A 550 -22.55 -45.31 5.99
CA LEU A 550 -23.94 -45.16 5.54
C LEU A 550 -24.07 -44.82 4.03
N LEU A 551 -22.96 -44.53 3.35
CA LEU A 551 -22.85 -44.56 1.88
C LEU A 551 -22.69 -45.98 1.32
N GLY A 552 -22.53 -47.00 2.18
CA GLY A 552 -22.35 -48.39 1.76
C GLY A 552 -20.89 -48.78 1.46
N ASP A 553 -19.90 -47.90 1.71
CA ASP A 553 -18.47 -48.12 1.41
C ASP A 553 -17.89 -49.42 2.02
N GLU A 554 -18.51 -49.93 3.10
CA GLU A 554 -18.02 -51.09 3.88
C GLU A 554 -19.01 -52.28 3.93
N ASP A 555 -20.33 -52.03 3.86
CA ASP A 555 -21.39 -53.03 3.62
C ASP A 555 -22.63 -52.30 3.07
N GLU A 556 -23.01 -52.60 1.82
CA GLU A 556 -24.19 -52.04 1.13
C GLU A 556 -25.49 -52.18 1.95
N ARG A 557 -25.59 -53.22 2.82
CA ARG A 557 -26.76 -53.42 3.70
C ARG A 557 -26.92 -52.35 4.79
N LEU A 558 -25.90 -51.54 5.00
CA LEU A 558 -25.91 -50.41 5.94
C LEU A 558 -26.15 -49.06 5.22
N ALA A 559 -26.38 -49.07 3.90
CA ALA A 559 -26.64 -47.86 3.14
C ALA A 559 -27.97 -47.18 3.57
N ASP A 560 -27.85 -45.94 4.04
CA ASP A 560 -28.95 -45.01 4.28
C ASP A 560 -28.46 -43.64 3.82
N TYR A 561 -28.65 -43.34 2.54
CA TYR A 561 -28.10 -42.13 1.92
C TYR A 561 -28.64 -40.84 2.56
N ALA A 562 -29.83 -40.86 3.16
CA ALA A 562 -30.43 -39.70 3.85
C ALA A 562 -29.83 -39.47 5.24
N LEU A 563 -29.56 -40.54 6.00
CA LEU A 563 -28.81 -40.43 7.25
C LEU A 563 -27.33 -40.12 6.99
N ALA A 564 -26.74 -40.71 5.95
CA ALA A 564 -25.40 -40.38 5.48
C ALA A 564 -25.29 -38.89 5.13
N LEU A 565 -26.27 -38.32 4.41
CA LEU A 565 -26.30 -36.88 4.08
C LEU A 565 -26.22 -36.02 5.34
N THR A 566 -27.03 -36.39 6.35
CA THR A 566 -27.08 -35.71 7.66
C THR A 566 -25.72 -35.73 8.38
N HIS A 567 -24.85 -36.68 8.06
CA HIS A 567 -23.48 -36.75 8.58
C HIS A 567 -22.44 -36.07 7.68
N THR A 568 -22.53 -36.20 6.35
CA THR A 568 -21.60 -35.56 5.40
C THR A 568 -21.79 -34.04 5.36
N GLU A 569 -23.03 -33.54 5.42
CA GLU A 569 -23.30 -32.09 5.51
C GLU A 569 -22.70 -31.50 6.80
N LYS A 570 -22.77 -32.22 7.93
CA LYS A 570 -22.16 -31.78 9.20
C LYS A 570 -20.63 -31.86 9.16
N ALA A 571 -20.05 -32.92 8.61
CA ALA A 571 -18.61 -33.04 8.45
C ALA A 571 -18.06 -31.88 7.60
N PHE A 572 -18.70 -31.59 6.46
CA PHE A 572 -18.35 -30.45 5.60
C PHE A 572 -18.54 -29.11 6.31
N ALA A 573 -19.65 -28.91 7.04
CA ALA A 573 -19.90 -27.69 7.81
C ALA A 573 -18.87 -27.45 8.94
N LEU A 574 -18.32 -28.52 9.52
CA LEU A 574 -17.24 -28.46 10.52
C LEU A 574 -15.88 -28.13 9.87
N GLU A 575 -15.53 -28.79 8.76
CA GLU A 575 -14.28 -28.54 8.03
C GLU A 575 -14.45 -28.70 6.52
N HIS A 576 -14.12 -27.68 5.74
CA HIS A 576 -14.32 -27.63 4.28
C HIS A 576 -13.11 -28.18 3.48
N ASN A 577 -12.58 -29.34 3.92
CA ASN A 577 -11.38 -29.96 3.34
C ASN A 577 -11.68 -30.85 2.10
N ALA A 578 -10.70 -31.63 1.65
CA ALA A 578 -10.85 -32.52 0.51
C ALA A 578 -11.82 -33.68 0.79
N ASP A 579 -11.64 -34.37 1.91
CA ASP A 579 -12.35 -35.59 2.26
C ASP A 579 -13.82 -35.33 2.60
N THR A 580 -14.12 -34.23 3.27
CA THR A 580 -15.52 -33.85 3.57
C THR A 580 -16.26 -33.42 2.30
N ARG A 581 -15.59 -32.69 1.39
CA ARG A 581 -16.12 -32.37 0.06
C ARG A 581 -16.37 -33.62 -0.76
N TRP A 582 -15.41 -34.54 -0.80
CA TRP A 582 -15.51 -35.83 -1.50
C TRP A 582 -16.71 -36.65 -1.03
N ASN A 583 -16.84 -36.84 0.29
CA ASN A 583 -17.92 -37.64 0.86
C ASN A 583 -19.30 -36.97 0.67
N LEU A 584 -19.40 -35.63 0.77
CA LEU A 584 -20.64 -34.91 0.49
C LEU A 584 -21.01 -34.94 -1.01
N ALA A 585 -20.04 -34.82 -1.91
CA ALA A 585 -20.25 -34.90 -3.35
C ALA A 585 -20.74 -36.29 -3.78
N ARG A 586 -20.10 -37.36 -3.28
CA ARG A 586 -20.56 -38.76 -3.45
C ARG A 586 -21.95 -38.98 -2.85
N ASN A 587 -22.30 -38.30 -1.76
CA ASN A 587 -23.65 -38.40 -1.19
C ASN A 587 -24.72 -37.74 -2.05
N TYR A 588 -24.47 -36.53 -2.58
CA TYR A 588 -25.39 -35.92 -3.54
C TYR A 588 -25.51 -36.75 -4.84
N TYR A 589 -24.42 -37.37 -5.30
CA TYR A 589 -24.46 -38.34 -6.41
C TYR A 589 -25.36 -39.55 -6.09
N ALA A 590 -25.19 -40.19 -4.93
CA ALA A 590 -26.01 -41.32 -4.49
C ALA A 590 -27.50 -40.98 -4.21
N LEU A 591 -27.83 -39.69 -4.18
CA LEU A 591 -29.19 -39.16 -4.04
C LEU A 591 -29.74 -38.56 -5.35
N GLU A 592 -29.06 -38.75 -6.50
CA GLU A 592 -29.40 -38.19 -7.81
C GLU A 592 -29.52 -36.64 -7.81
N ARG A 593 -28.89 -35.96 -6.83
CA ARG A 593 -28.85 -34.49 -6.67
C ARG A 593 -27.74 -33.90 -7.54
N TRP A 594 -27.89 -34.10 -8.85
CA TRP A 594 -26.87 -33.81 -9.86
C TRP A 594 -26.33 -32.38 -9.83
N ALA A 595 -27.18 -31.38 -9.59
CA ALA A 595 -26.79 -29.98 -9.58
C ALA A 595 -25.89 -29.63 -8.37
N GLU A 596 -26.18 -30.17 -7.19
CA GLU A 596 -25.35 -29.98 -6.00
C GLU A 596 -24.09 -30.84 -6.03
N ALA A 597 -24.16 -32.05 -6.60
CA ALA A 597 -23.00 -32.90 -6.84
C ALA A 597 -22.00 -32.25 -7.81
N LEU A 598 -22.48 -31.67 -8.93
CA LEU A 598 -21.68 -31.00 -9.96
C LEU A 598 -20.73 -29.98 -9.34
N VAL A 599 -21.24 -29.05 -8.54
CA VAL A 599 -20.44 -27.95 -7.95
C VAL A 599 -19.30 -28.48 -7.08
N LEU A 600 -19.57 -29.48 -6.23
CA LEU A 600 -18.56 -30.04 -5.34
C LEU A 600 -17.52 -30.89 -6.09
N PHE A 601 -17.92 -31.62 -7.14
CA PHE A 601 -16.97 -32.34 -7.99
C PHE A 601 -16.17 -31.41 -8.92
N GLU A 602 -16.72 -30.29 -9.39
CA GLU A 602 -15.96 -29.26 -10.12
C GLU A 602 -14.87 -28.65 -9.24
N GLU A 603 -15.18 -28.26 -8.00
CA GLU A 603 -14.17 -27.81 -7.02
C GLU A 603 -13.12 -28.88 -6.75
N TYR A 604 -13.53 -30.15 -6.58
CA TYR A 604 -12.62 -31.24 -6.26
C TYR A 604 -11.69 -31.58 -7.44
N VAL A 605 -12.21 -31.67 -8.67
CA VAL A 605 -11.40 -31.93 -9.89
C VAL A 605 -10.46 -30.76 -10.19
N ALA A 606 -10.85 -29.51 -9.90
CA ALA A 606 -9.97 -28.35 -10.01
C ALA A 606 -8.78 -28.40 -9.04
N ALA A 607 -9.00 -28.90 -7.81
CA ALA A 607 -7.93 -29.12 -6.82
C ALA A 607 -7.08 -30.37 -7.13
N TYR A 608 -7.70 -31.44 -7.62
CA TYR A 608 -7.09 -32.74 -7.86
C TYR A 608 -7.23 -33.21 -9.33
N PRO A 609 -6.64 -32.50 -10.32
CA PRO A 609 -6.86 -32.75 -11.75
C PRO A 609 -6.26 -34.06 -12.30
N ARG A 610 -5.76 -34.94 -11.42
CA ARG A 610 -5.27 -36.30 -11.69
C ARG A 610 -6.00 -37.39 -10.89
N ASN A 611 -6.99 -37.05 -10.07
CA ASN A 611 -7.89 -38.05 -9.48
C ASN A 611 -8.81 -38.57 -10.60
N ALA A 612 -8.81 -39.89 -10.81
CA ALA A 612 -9.57 -40.52 -11.90
C ALA A 612 -11.05 -40.66 -11.54
N ASP A 613 -11.35 -41.14 -10.33
CA ASP A 613 -12.71 -41.30 -9.79
C ASP A 613 -13.50 -39.97 -9.80
N ALA A 614 -12.83 -38.86 -9.45
CA ALA A 614 -13.43 -37.54 -9.45
C ALA A 614 -13.85 -37.08 -10.85
N LYS A 615 -13.07 -37.44 -11.88
CA LYS A 615 -13.44 -37.19 -13.29
C LYS A 615 -14.49 -38.16 -13.80
N TYR A 616 -14.49 -39.41 -13.32
CA TYR A 616 -15.55 -40.37 -13.57
C TYR A 616 -16.90 -39.82 -13.08
N TYR A 617 -17.01 -39.52 -11.77
CA TYR A 617 -18.24 -39.00 -11.19
C TYR A 617 -18.68 -37.69 -11.86
N LEU A 618 -17.76 -36.74 -12.10
CA LEU A 618 -18.09 -35.49 -12.80
C LEU A 618 -18.53 -35.74 -14.25
N GLY A 619 -17.97 -36.74 -14.94
CA GLY A 619 -18.35 -37.15 -16.28
C GLY A 619 -19.78 -37.70 -16.35
N ILE A 620 -20.14 -38.60 -15.43
CA ILE A 620 -21.52 -39.12 -15.31
C ILE A 620 -22.51 -37.99 -14.95
N ILE A 621 -22.16 -37.10 -14.01
CA ILE A 621 -23.01 -35.94 -13.66
C ILE A 621 -23.20 -35.01 -14.86
N CYS A 622 -22.16 -34.77 -15.66
CA CYS A 622 -22.30 -34.00 -16.90
C CYS A 622 -23.22 -34.70 -17.92
N TYR A 623 -23.19 -36.03 -18.00
CA TYR A 623 -24.06 -36.81 -18.89
C TYR A 623 -25.54 -36.70 -18.48
N GLU A 624 -25.86 -36.94 -17.20
CA GLU A 624 -27.22 -36.81 -16.66
C GLU A 624 -27.78 -35.38 -16.74
N LEU A 625 -26.92 -34.37 -16.74
CA LEU A 625 -27.29 -32.96 -16.96
C LEU A 625 -27.32 -32.57 -18.45
N GLY A 626 -27.01 -33.47 -19.37
CA GLY A 626 -27.05 -33.26 -20.83
C GLY A 626 -25.84 -32.53 -21.43
N ASP A 627 -24.77 -32.28 -20.68
CA ASP A 627 -23.49 -31.78 -21.22
C ASP A 627 -22.65 -32.94 -21.76
N LEU A 628 -23.14 -33.51 -22.86
CA LEU A 628 -22.55 -34.65 -23.56
C LEU A 628 -21.08 -34.41 -23.96
N GLY A 629 -20.72 -33.16 -24.27
CA GLY A 629 -19.36 -32.76 -24.63
C GLY A 629 -18.39 -32.83 -23.46
N ARG A 630 -18.77 -32.25 -22.30
CA ARG A 630 -17.96 -32.37 -21.08
C ARG A 630 -17.91 -33.82 -20.60
N ALA A 631 -19.03 -34.52 -20.58
CA ALA A 631 -19.11 -35.92 -20.18
C ALA A 631 -18.10 -36.79 -20.94
N GLN A 632 -18.11 -36.73 -22.28
CA GLN A 632 -17.17 -37.47 -23.12
C GLN A 632 -15.72 -37.14 -22.79
N SER A 633 -15.36 -35.85 -22.67
CA SER A 633 -13.98 -35.45 -22.36
C SER A 633 -13.51 -35.95 -20.99
N LEU A 634 -14.36 -35.87 -19.96
CA LEU A 634 -14.04 -36.24 -18.59
C LEU A 634 -13.90 -37.74 -18.42
N LEU A 635 -14.79 -38.53 -19.04
CA LEU A 635 -14.72 -40.00 -19.00
C LEU A 635 -13.50 -40.52 -19.77
N ILE A 636 -13.15 -39.93 -20.91
CA ILE A 636 -11.90 -40.26 -21.63
C ILE A 636 -10.67 -39.91 -20.77
N GLU A 637 -10.67 -38.77 -20.08
CA GLU A 637 -9.57 -38.40 -19.17
C GLU A 637 -9.52 -39.28 -17.91
N ALA A 638 -10.66 -39.77 -17.39
CA ALA A 638 -10.72 -40.70 -16.28
C ALA A 638 -10.11 -42.06 -16.66
N VAL A 639 -10.58 -42.66 -17.76
CA VAL A 639 -10.08 -43.94 -18.29
C VAL A 639 -8.60 -43.87 -18.73
N ALA A 640 -8.12 -42.68 -19.12
CA ALA A 640 -6.70 -42.45 -19.42
C ALA A 640 -5.81 -42.29 -18.16
N LEU A 641 -6.39 -42.01 -16.99
CA LEU A 641 -5.70 -41.98 -15.70
C LEU A 641 -5.77 -43.34 -15.00
N ASP A 642 -6.94 -43.98 -15.01
CA ASP A 642 -7.16 -45.34 -14.52
C ASP A 642 -7.99 -46.17 -15.53
N PRO A 643 -7.37 -47.13 -16.24
CA PRO A 643 -8.06 -48.01 -17.18
C PRO A 643 -9.09 -48.97 -16.56
N GLU A 644 -9.11 -49.17 -15.23
CA GLU A 644 -10.10 -50.03 -14.57
C GLU A 644 -11.50 -49.36 -14.49
N LEU A 645 -11.56 -48.03 -14.60
CA LEU A 645 -12.81 -47.24 -14.66
C LEU A 645 -13.55 -47.32 -16.01
N ARG A 646 -13.23 -48.29 -16.86
CA ARG A 646 -13.89 -48.51 -18.16
C ARG A 646 -14.79 -49.74 -18.13
N ASP A 647 -16.07 -49.52 -17.90
CA ASP A 647 -17.12 -50.53 -17.87
C ASP A 647 -18.11 -50.41 -19.04
N GLU A 648 -19.23 -51.15 -18.97
CA GLU A 648 -20.29 -51.13 -19.99
C GLU A 648 -21.08 -49.82 -20.01
N GLU A 649 -21.14 -49.08 -18.90
CA GLU A 649 -21.85 -47.80 -18.76
C GLU A 649 -21.04 -46.68 -19.43
N VAL A 650 -19.74 -46.58 -19.13
CA VAL A 650 -18.82 -45.66 -19.82
C VAL A 650 -18.75 -45.99 -21.32
N ASP A 651 -18.67 -47.27 -21.71
CA ASP A 651 -18.72 -47.62 -23.13
C ASP A 651 -20.07 -47.32 -23.78
N ALA A 652 -21.19 -47.31 -23.06
CA ALA A 652 -22.47 -46.82 -23.58
C ALA A 652 -22.45 -45.31 -23.80
N ILE A 653 -22.09 -44.53 -22.78
CA ILE A 653 -22.02 -43.05 -22.83
C ILE A 653 -21.05 -42.59 -23.93
N LEU A 654 -19.88 -43.21 -24.06
CA LEU A 654 -18.90 -42.87 -25.10
C LEU A 654 -19.37 -43.24 -26.52
N ARG A 655 -20.26 -44.24 -26.68
CA ARG A 655 -20.91 -44.53 -27.96
C ARG A 655 -22.02 -43.53 -28.29
N GLU A 656 -22.81 -43.13 -27.29
CA GLU A 656 -23.91 -42.18 -27.47
C GLU A 656 -23.36 -40.78 -27.82
N THR A 657 -22.54 -40.22 -26.93
CA THR A 657 -21.84 -38.94 -27.15
C THR A 657 -20.91 -38.95 -28.38
N GLY A 658 -20.44 -40.13 -28.80
CA GLY A 658 -19.54 -40.29 -29.95
C GLY A 658 -20.23 -40.11 -31.31
N ASN A 659 -21.55 -40.34 -31.41
CA ASN A 659 -22.28 -40.27 -32.68
C ASN A 659 -22.65 -38.83 -33.10
N ASP A 660 -22.70 -37.88 -32.17
CA ASP A 660 -23.21 -36.52 -32.44
C ASP A 660 -22.23 -35.61 -33.22
N GLN A 661 -21.01 -36.06 -33.54
CA GLN A 661 -20.09 -35.28 -34.38
C GLN A 661 -20.61 -35.00 -35.81
N ASP A 662 -21.66 -35.69 -36.25
CA ASP A 662 -22.35 -35.45 -37.54
C ASP A 662 -23.60 -34.55 -37.44
N GLN A 663 -24.02 -34.10 -36.24
CA GLN A 663 -25.22 -33.26 -36.03
C GLN A 663 -24.92 -31.90 -35.35
N GLY A 664 -23.75 -31.31 -35.59
CA GLY A 664 -23.29 -30.08 -34.90
C GLY A 664 -22.71 -28.95 -35.78
N LYS A 665 -23.04 -28.84 -37.07
CA LYS A 665 -22.53 -27.78 -37.97
C LYS A 665 -23.62 -26.89 -38.57
N THR A 666 -24.13 -25.95 -37.76
CA THR A 666 -24.88 -24.76 -38.20
C THR A 666 -24.56 -23.56 -37.31
#